data_AF-A0A8C6TL49-F1
#
_entry.id   AF-A0A8C6TL49-F1
#
_cell.length_a   1.000
_cell.length_b   1.000
_cell.length_c   1.000
_cell.angle_alpha   90.00
_cell.angle_beta   90.00
_cell.angle_gamma   90.00
#
_symmetry.space_group_name_H-M   'P 1'
#
loop_
_entity.id
_entity.type
_entity.pdbx_description
1 polymer ?
#
loop_
_entity_poly.entity_id
_entity_poly.type
_entity_poly.pdbx_seq_one_letter_code
_entity_poly.pdbx_strand_id
1 'polypeptide(L)'
;MLPVYSFHWLNSLSALLFQDFIDITLSKTQRKTPTVVHKHYQIHRIRQFYMRKVKFTQQSYHDRLSQILTDFPKLDDIHPFYADLMNVLYDKDHYKLALGQINIAKNLIDNVAKDYVRLMKYGDSLYRCKQLKRAALGRMCTILKRQKSSLEYLEQVRQHLSRLPSIDPSTRTLLLCGYPNVGKSSFINKVTRADVDVQPYAFTTKSLFVGHMDYRYLRWQVVDTPGILDHPLEERNTIEMQAITALAHLRSAVLYVMDLSEQCGHTLDQQVELFNNIRPLFANKPLLIVANKCDVKKISELTEENQKIFSDLISEGIPVIESSTLTEEGVMHVKTEACDRLLAHRVDTKMKGKKVHDVLNRLHLAMPNKRDERERPPFIPEGALQRKRAMEVDQPKRKTERDLEVEMGDDYVLDLQKYWDLMNSEEKQDKIPEVWEGHNIADYIDPSIMKKLEDLEREEELRERAGEYDSDEDSEDEEMQEIRVLAKQIKDKKQMLIVESKEKDKHGPRMPRTATKVERKQLEKEMGALGLDMNDKDESHYALQARRSRSLVRKRKREASAPPTSRTRSQSASRPPRDKSGLRDPKMMKKAKTMMKNSQKGMNRQGKKGEADRHVLISNPNTCWRARGSPAPMTTDKLNMCGLSLYTRTLTELYKASVGFQVITFLMPYCLVSLNEMFPNFIVIQKTSFTKNIKIYESCSVVVFDVFNAEITVLCVM
;
A
#
# COMPACT_ATOMS: atom_id res chain seq x y z
N MET A 1 24.81 0.07 -10.67
CA MET A 1 25.92 -0.15 -9.72
C MET A 1 26.32 -1.62 -9.84
N LEU A 2 27.60 -1.97 -9.68
CA LEU A 2 27.93 -3.36 -9.39
C LEU A 2 27.43 -3.67 -7.97
N PRO A 3 26.90 -4.87 -7.68
CA PRO A 3 26.50 -5.21 -6.33
C PRO A 3 27.74 -5.24 -5.43
N VAL A 4 27.72 -4.49 -4.33
CA VAL A 4 28.67 -4.71 -3.24
C VAL A 4 28.31 -6.06 -2.64
N TYR A 5 29.18 -7.06 -2.81
CA TYR A 5 28.93 -8.40 -2.30
C TYR A 5 29.08 -8.39 -0.78
N SER A 6 27.97 -8.62 -0.08
CA SER A 6 27.94 -8.86 1.36
C SER A 6 27.33 -10.23 1.59
N PHE A 7 28.07 -11.16 2.20
CA PHE A 7 27.61 -12.55 2.27
C PHE A 7 26.79 -12.86 3.54
N HIS A 8 26.38 -11.84 4.29
CA HIS A 8 25.60 -12.00 5.53
C HIS A 8 24.15 -12.46 5.29
N TRP A 9 23.59 -12.22 4.09
CA TRP A 9 22.22 -12.65 3.74
C TRP A 9 22.10 -14.16 3.43
N LEU A 10 23.20 -14.92 3.49
CA LEU A 10 23.17 -16.37 3.38
C LEU A 10 22.40 -16.96 4.56
N ASN A 11 21.10 -17.24 4.32
CA ASN A 11 20.22 -17.92 5.27
C ASN A 11 20.97 -19.11 5.89
N SER A 12 20.89 -19.27 7.21
CA SER A 12 21.43 -20.47 7.83
C SER A 12 20.89 -21.70 7.11
N LEU A 13 21.76 -22.70 6.87
CA LEU A 13 21.32 -24.04 6.48
C LEU A 13 20.66 -24.65 7.72
N SER A 14 19.44 -24.19 7.96
CA SER A 14 18.83 -24.11 9.29
C SER A 14 18.81 -25.46 9.99
N ALA A 15 19.48 -25.45 11.14
CA ALA A 15 19.65 -26.56 12.06
C ALA A 15 20.72 -27.60 11.64
N LEU A 16 21.56 -27.87 12.62
CA LEU A 16 22.80 -28.61 12.61
C LEU A 16 22.65 -30.02 12.00
N LEU A 17 23.51 -30.36 11.04
CA LEU A 17 23.54 -31.64 10.31
C LEU A 17 22.33 -31.93 9.39
N PHE A 18 22.59 -32.77 8.38
CA PHE A 18 21.60 -33.37 7.46
C PHE A 18 20.38 -34.01 8.15
N GLN A 19 20.53 -34.43 9.42
CA GLN A 19 19.51 -35.12 10.18
C GLN A 19 18.36 -34.15 10.54
N ASP A 20 18.69 -32.95 11.02
CA ASP A 20 17.70 -31.91 11.32
C ASP A 20 16.93 -31.48 10.05
N PHE A 21 17.58 -31.44 8.89
CA PHE A 21 16.88 -31.11 7.63
C PHE A 21 15.79 -32.15 7.27
N ILE A 22 16.05 -33.43 7.52
CA ILE A 22 15.06 -34.51 7.37
C ILE A 22 13.94 -34.33 8.40
N ASP A 23 14.29 -34.15 9.66
CA ASP A 23 13.33 -34.13 10.77
C ASP A 23 12.44 -32.88 10.75
N ILE A 24 12.99 -31.71 10.40
CA ILE A 24 12.24 -30.48 10.11
C ILE A 24 11.24 -30.73 8.97
N THR A 25 11.65 -31.40 7.90
CA THR A 25 10.79 -31.59 6.71
C THR A 25 9.68 -32.61 6.96
N LEU A 26 9.98 -33.71 7.65
CA LEU A 26 8.98 -34.69 8.07
C LEU A 26 8.03 -34.10 9.13
N SER A 27 8.54 -33.33 10.09
CA SER A 27 7.74 -32.60 11.09
C SER A 27 6.82 -31.56 10.44
N LYS A 28 7.32 -30.76 9.47
CA LYS A 28 6.51 -29.86 8.66
C LYS A 28 5.41 -30.62 7.91
N THR A 29 5.74 -31.76 7.30
CA THR A 29 4.77 -32.63 6.61
C THR A 29 3.68 -33.13 7.57
N GLN A 30 4.04 -33.57 8.78
CA GLN A 30 3.09 -34.06 9.77
C GLN A 30 2.18 -32.96 10.31
N ARG A 31 2.72 -31.77 10.61
CA ARG A 31 1.97 -30.63 11.16
C ARG A 31 1.08 -29.92 10.13
N LYS A 32 1.55 -29.73 8.89
CA LYS A 32 0.85 -28.93 7.85
C LYS A 32 -0.09 -29.74 6.94
N THR A 33 -0.16 -31.07 7.07
CA THR A 33 -1.07 -31.90 6.28
C THR A 33 -1.94 -32.80 7.18
N PRO A 34 -3.23 -33.04 6.83
CA PRO A 34 -4.13 -33.82 7.68
C PRO A 34 -3.55 -35.21 8.01
N THR A 35 -3.77 -35.70 9.23
CA THR A 35 -3.12 -36.90 9.77
C THR A 35 -4.04 -38.12 9.83
N VAL A 36 -5.34 -37.92 10.04
CA VAL A 36 -6.32 -39.00 10.23
C VAL A 36 -6.95 -39.43 8.90
N VAL A 37 -7.01 -40.74 8.66
CA VAL A 37 -7.69 -41.39 7.53
C VAL A 37 -8.18 -42.77 7.96
N HIS A 38 -9.43 -43.12 7.66
CA HIS A 38 -10.03 -44.42 8.03
C HIS A 38 -10.18 -45.35 6.82
N LYS A 39 -10.22 -46.67 7.07
CA LYS A 39 -10.32 -47.71 6.03
C LYS A 39 -11.61 -47.66 5.22
N HIS A 40 -12.71 -47.16 5.79
CA HIS A 40 -14.03 -47.08 5.15
C HIS A 40 -14.21 -45.85 4.24
N TYR A 41 -13.22 -44.95 4.14
CA TYR A 41 -13.30 -43.81 3.23
C TYR A 41 -13.20 -44.25 1.76
N GLN A 42 -13.90 -43.55 0.87
CA GLN A 42 -13.80 -43.74 -0.58
C GLN A 42 -12.34 -43.72 -1.05
N ILE A 43 -11.98 -44.64 -1.94
CA ILE A 43 -10.58 -44.83 -2.39
C ILE A 43 -9.97 -43.55 -2.99
N HIS A 44 -10.78 -42.70 -3.61
CA HIS A 44 -10.38 -41.38 -4.11
C HIS A 44 -9.79 -40.49 -3.00
N ARG A 45 -10.49 -40.39 -1.84
CA ARG A 45 -10.06 -39.62 -0.66
C ARG A 45 -8.77 -40.19 -0.06
N ILE A 46 -8.64 -41.52 -0.04
CA ILE A 46 -7.42 -42.21 0.44
C ILE A 46 -6.22 -41.94 -0.48
N ARG A 47 -6.40 -42.04 -1.81
CA ARG A 47 -5.35 -41.73 -2.80
C ARG A 47 -4.91 -40.27 -2.69
N GLN A 48 -5.85 -39.32 -2.68
CA GLN A 48 -5.56 -37.89 -2.52
C GLN A 48 -4.82 -37.57 -1.22
N PHE A 49 -5.22 -38.19 -0.10
CA PHE A 49 -4.58 -38.00 1.20
C PHE A 49 -3.08 -38.35 1.16
N TYR A 50 -2.72 -39.51 0.59
CA TYR A 50 -1.32 -39.93 0.50
C TYR A 50 -0.53 -39.21 -0.60
N MET A 51 -1.15 -38.91 -1.75
CA MET A 51 -0.54 -38.08 -2.80
C MET A 51 -0.20 -36.68 -2.27
N ARG A 52 -1.09 -36.06 -1.47
CA ARG A 52 -0.84 -34.76 -0.84
C ARG A 52 0.36 -34.80 0.10
N LYS A 53 0.53 -35.87 0.89
CA LYS A 53 1.71 -36.02 1.77
C LYS A 53 3.01 -36.13 0.96
N VAL A 54 3.07 -36.97 -0.07
CA VAL A 54 4.29 -37.11 -0.89
C VAL A 54 4.62 -35.84 -1.66
N LYS A 55 3.62 -35.17 -2.28
CA LYS A 55 3.83 -33.87 -2.94
C LYS A 55 4.28 -32.79 -1.96
N PHE A 56 3.69 -32.72 -0.76
CA PHE A 56 4.06 -31.71 0.23
C PHE A 56 5.52 -31.89 0.72
N THR A 57 5.96 -33.14 0.95
CA THR A 57 7.35 -33.42 1.30
C THR A 57 8.30 -33.09 0.16
N GLN A 58 7.98 -33.47 -1.08
CA GLN A 58 8.79 -33.11 -2.24
C GLN A 58 8.91 -31.60 -2.40
N GLN A 59 7.80 -30.85 -2.34
CA GLN A 59 7.85 -29.39 -2.43
C GLN A 59 8.72 -28.79 -1.31
N SER A 60 8.57 -29.27 -0.07
CA SER A 60 9.37 -28.78 1.07
C SER A 60 10.88 -29.01 0.88
N TYR A 61 11.28 -30.14 0.30
CA TYR A 61 12.68 -30.39 -0.05
C TYR A 61 13.13 -29.58 -1.27
N HIS A 62 12.30 -29.50 -2.31
CA HIS A 62 12.59 -28.74 -3.53
C HIS A 62 12.80 -27.24 -3.24
N ASP A 63 11.91 -26.63 -2.46
CA ASP A 63 11.99 -25.23 -2.04
C ASP A 63 13.30 -24.98 -1.30
N ARG A 64 13.63 -25.82 -0.32
CA ARG A 64 14.83 -25.64 0.51
C ARG A 64 16.12 -25.89 -0.26
N LEU A 65 16.20 -26.95 -1.07
CA LEU A 65 17.37 -27.20 -1.91
C LEU A 65 17.55 -26.14 -3.00
N SER A 66 16.45 -25.57 -3.53
CA SER A 66 16.53 -24.46 -4.49
C SER A 66 16.99 -23.17 -3.83
N GLN A 67 16.55 -22.89 -2.60
CA GLN A 67 17.06 -21.78 -1.79
C GLN A 67 18.58 -21.90 -1.58
N ILE A 68 19.09 -23.08 -1.23
CA ILE A 68 20.54 -23.31 -1.11
C ILE A 68 21.27 -22.94 -2.41
N LEU A 69 20.77 -23.42 -3.56
CA LEU A 69 21.39 -23.18 -4.87
C LEU A 69 21.25 -21.73 -5.38
N THR A 70 20.40 -20.90 -4.78
CA THR A 70 20.18 -19.50 -5.17
C THR A 70 20.85 -18.52 -4.21
N ASP A 71 20.94 -18.85 -2.92
CA ASP A 71 21.59 -18.04 -1.91
C ASP A 71 23.12 -18.04 -2.09
N PHE A 72 23.74 -19.18 -2.42
CA PHE A 72 25.19 -19.30 -2.62
C PHE A 72 25.67 -18.58 -3.91
N PRO A 73 26.78 -17.80 -3.84
CA PRO A 73 27.32 -17.09 -5.00
C PRO A 73 27.90 -18.04 -6.04
N LYS A 74 27.61 -17.79 -7.32
CA LYS A 74 28.23 -18.52 -8.42
C LYS A 74 29.61 -17.94 -8.74
N LEU A 75 30.65 -18.77 -8.59
CA LEU A 75 32.05 -18.37 -8.76
C LEU A 75 32.42 -17.90 -10.18
N ASP A 76 31.65 -18.27 -11.20
CA ASP A 76 31.92 -17.85 -12.59
C ASP A 76 31.18 -16.55 -12.98
N ASP A 77 30.13 -16.16 -12.23
CA ASP A 77 29.32 -14.95 -12.48
C ASP A 77 29.74 -13.78 -11.56
N ILE A 78 30.63 -14.01 -10.59
CA ILE A 78 31.10 -13.02 -9.60
C ILE A 78 32.34 -12.25 -10.09
N HIS A 79 32.63 -11.09 -9.51
CA HIS A 79 33.83 -10.32 -9.84
C HIS A 79 35.12 -11.14 -9.62
N PRO A 80 36.12 -11.09 -10.53
CA PRO A 80 37.34 -11.91 -10.46
C PRO A 80 38.04 -11.93 -9.10
N PHE A 81 38.21 -10.77 -8.45
CA PHE A 81 38.70 -10.68 -7.06
C PHE A 81 38.06 -11.69 -6.10
N TYR A 82 36.72 -11.78 -6.10
CA TYR A 82 35.99 -12.69 -5.23
C TYR A 82 36.01 -14.13 -5.74
N ALA A 83 36.03 -14.34 -7.06
CA ALA A 83 36.16 -15.67 -7.65
C ALA A 83 37.50 -16.33 -7.24
N ASP A 84 38.59 -15.58 -7.35
CA ASP A 84 39.93 -16.06 -7.01
C ASP A 84 40.16 -16.14 -5.49
N LEU A 85 39.62 -15.19 -4.72
CA LEU A 85 39.65 -15.27 -3.26
C LEU A 85 38.89 -16.50 -2.75
N MET A 86 37.74 -16.84 -3.35
CA MET A 86 37.00 -18.06 -3.01
C MET A 86 37.69 -19.32 -3.54
N ASN A 87 38.43 -19.25 -4.65
CA ASN A 87 39.27 -20.35 -5.12
C ASN A 87 40.37 -20.69 -4.09
N VAL A 88 41.09 -19.69 -3.61
CA VAL A 88 42.15 -19.83 -2.59
C VAL A 88 41.60 -20.31 -1.24
N LEU A 89 40.41 -19.83 -0.83
CA LEU A 89 39.85 -20.15 0.49
C LEU A 89 39.09 -21.48 0.57
N TYR A 90 38.42 -21.92 -0.52
CA TYR A 90 37.42 -22.99 -0.44
C TYR A 90 37.61 -24.14 -1.45
N ASP A 91 38.59 -24.03 -2.36
CA ASP A 91 38.72 -24.83 -3.58
C ASP A 91 37.48 -24.69 -4.51
N LYS A 92 37.70 -24.08 -5.69
CA LYS A 92 36.66 -23.88 -6.70
C LYS A 92 36.02 -25.18 -7.16
N ASP A 93 36.78 -26.28 -7.23
CA ASP A 93 36.27 -27.55 -7.74
C ASP A 93 35.45 -28.29 -6.67
N HIS A 94 35.93 -28.37 -5.42
CA HIS A 94 35.12 -28.91 -4.33
C HIS A 94 33.82 -28.13 -4.13
N TYR A 95 33.87 -26.79 -4.21
CA TYR A 95 32.70 -25.93 -4.10
C TYR A 95 31.65 -26.21 -5.20
N LYS A 96 32.09 -26.28 -6.47
CA LYS A 96 31.20 -26.60 -7.59
C LYS A 96 30.65 -28.02 -7.53
N LEU A 97 31.46 -29.00 -7.13
CA LEU A 97 31.02 -30.38 -6.97
C LEU A 97 29.95 -30.51 -5.88
N ALA A 98 30.11 -29.80 -4.74
CA ALA A 98 29.12 -29.80 -3.67
C ALA A 98 27.77 -29.24 -4.15
N LEU A 99 27.74 -28.05 -4.77
CA LEU A 99 26.52 -27.46 -5.33
C LEU A 99 25.91 -28.32 -6.46
N GLY A 100 26.74 -28.93 -7.30
CA GLY A 100 26.33 -29.87 -8.34
C GLY A 100 25.61 -31.09 -7.77
N GLN A 101 26.15 -31.70 -6.72
CA GLN A 101 25.53 -32.83 -6.01
C GLN A 101 24.16 -32.45 -5.39
N ILE A 102 24.02 -31.24 -4.85
CA ILE A 102 22.75 -30.71 -4.33
C ILE A 102 21.71 -30.53 -5.45
N ASN A 103 22.11 -29.99 -6.61
CA ASN A 103 21.21 -29.85 -7.76
C ASN A 103 20.75 -31.22 -8.32
N ILE A 104 21.64 -32.21 -8.36
CA ILE A 104 21.29 -33.59 -8.71
C ILE A 104 20.32 -34.18 -7.68
N ALA A 105 20.55 -33.96 -6.37
CA ALA A 105 19.67 -34.45 -5.31
C ALA A 105 18.24 -33.90 -5.42
N LYS A 106 18.10 -32.59 -5.69
CA LYS A 106 16.82 -31.93 -5.96
C LYS A 106 16.06 -32.62 -7.10
N ASN A 107 16.72 -32.79 -8.25
CA ASN A 107 16.11 -33.39 -9.44
C ASN A 107 15.71 -34.86 -9.21
N LEU A 108 16.51 -35.63 -8.44
CA LEU A 108 16.18 -37.00 -8.05
C LEU A 108 14.95 -37.06 -7.12
N ILE A 109 14.83 -36.18 -6.14
CA ILE A 109 13.67 -36.10 -5.23
C ILE A 109 12.39 -35.79 -6.01
N ASP A 110 12.45 -34.84 -6.96
CA ASP A 110 11.33 -34.48 -7.81
C ASP A 110 10.87 -35.67 -8.70
N ASN A 111 11.81 -36.43 -9.25
CA ASN A 111 11.49 -37.60 -10.06
C ASN A 111 10.90 -38.75 -9.22
N VAL A 112 11.47 -39.05 -8.05
CA VAL A 112 10.89 -40.00 -7.09
C VAL A 112 9.45 -39.62 -6.73
N ALA A 113 9.17 -38.33 -6.48
CA ALA A 113 7.82 -37.87 -6.18
C ALA A 113 6.86 -38.09 -7.35
N LYS A 114 7.26 -37.72 -8.57
CA LYS A 114 6.45 -37.90 -9.80
C LYS A 114 6.08 -39.37 -10.00
N ASP A 115 7.03 -40.28 -9.86
CA ASP A 115 6.82 -41.71 -10.06
C ASP A 115 5.92 -42.32 -8.98
N TYR A 116 6.15 -42.03 -7.70
CA TYR A 116 5.29 -42.52 -6.63
C TYR A 116 3.87 -41.94 -6.67
N VAL A 117 3.70 -40.68 -7.07
CA VAL A 117 2.37 -40.09 -7.32
C VAL A 117 1.68 -40.76 -8.51
N ARG A 118 2.43 -41.14 -9.57
CA ARG A 118 1.89 -41.91 -10.70
C ARG A 118 1.43 -43.30 -10.24
N LEU A 119 2.24 -44.02 -9.48
CA LEU A 119 1.91 -45.35 -8.93
C LEU A 119 0.70 -45.33 -7.98
N MET A 120 0.58 -44.29 -7.12
CA MET A 120 -0.56 -44.16 -6.20
C MET A 120 -1.91 -43.97 -6.90
N LYS A 121 -1.96 -43.60 -8.19
CA LYS A 121 -3.22 -43.53 -8.94
C LYS A 121 -3.91 -44.89 -9.02
N TYR A 122 -3.14 -45.97 -9.00
CA TYR A 122 -3.62 -47.36 -9.09
C TYR A 122 -3.69 -48.07 -7.73
N GLY A 123 -3.54 -47.35 -6.61
CA GLY A 123 -3.65 -47.94 -5.27
C GLY A 123 -5.09 -48.41 -4.97
N ASP A 124 -5.27 -49.71 -4.75
CA ASP A 124 -6.55 -50.36 -4.42
C ASP A 124 -7.03 -50.11 -2.98
N SER A 125 -6.10 -50.01 -2.04
CA SER A 125 -6.36 -50.15 -0.61
C SER A 125 -5.60 -49.14 0.24
N LEU A 126 -6.09 -48.90 1.46
CA LEU A 126 -5.40 -48.09 2.47
C LEU A 126 -3.98 -48.59 2.74
N TYR A 127 -3.80 -49.91 2.81
CA TYR A 127 -2.51 -50.55 3.10
C TYR A 127 -1.50 -50.30 1.98
N ARG A 128 -1.86 -50.61 0.73
CA ARG A 128 -1.00 -50.39 -0.45
C ARG A 128 -0.60 -48.92 -0.59
N CYS A 129 -1.54 -47.98 -0.38
CA CYS A 129 -1.23 -46.54 -0.40
C CYS A 129 -0.33 -46.11 0.77
N LYS A 130 -0.53 -46.65 1.98
CA LYS A 130 0.32 -46.38 3.16
C LYS A 130 1.75 -46.89 2.94
N GLN A 131 1.93 -48.05 2.32
CA GLN A 131 3.23 -48.61 1.94
C GLN A 131 3.91 -47.74 0.87
N LEU A 132 3.24 -47.42 -0.24
CA LEU A 132 3.78 -46.54 -1.29
C LEU A 132 4.22 -45.19 -0.71
N LYS A 133 3.45 -44.59 0.20
CA LYS A 133 3.84 -43.37 0.91
C LYS A 133 5.07 -43.56 1.80
N ARG A 134 5.19 -44.68 2.54
CA ARG A 134 6.42 -44.97 3.34
C ARG A 134 7.64 -45.12 2.43
N ALA A 135 7.51 -45.83 1.31
CA ALA A 135 8.60 -46.05 0.37
C ALA A 135 9.04 -44.76 -0.33
N ALA A 136 8.10 -43.91 -0.74
CA ALA A 136 8.39 -42.60 -1.34
C ALA A 136 9.20 -41.70 -0.39
N LEU A 137 8.69 -41.49 0.83
CA LEU A 137 9.36 -40.66 1.84
C LEU A 137 10.71 -41.26 2.25
N GLY A 138 10.79 -42.59 2.39
CA GLY A 138 12.03 -43.31 2.66
C GLY A 138 13.10 -43.03 1.59
N ARG A 139 12.77 -43.20 0.30
CA ARG A 139 13.72 -42.91 -0.79
C ARG A 139 14.16 -41.44 -0.83
N MET A 140 13.27 -40.49 -0.56
CA MET A 140 13.64 -39.07 -0.47
C MET A 140 14.66 -38.81 0.65
N CYS A 141 14.42 -39.37 1.85
CA CYS A 141 15.37 -39.27 2.95
C CYS A 141 16.69 -40.00 2.66
N THR A 142 16.66 -41.18 2.01
CA THR A 142 17.88 -41.91 1.60
C THR A 142 18.69 -41.14 0.56
N ILE A 143 18.05 -40.42 -0.37
CA ILE A 143 18.75 -39.52 -1.29
C ILE A 143 19.54 -38.49 -0.46
N LEU A 144 18.86 -37.72 0.40
CA LEU A 144 19.48 -36.66 1.22
C LEU A 144 20.60 -37.15 2.14
N LYS A 145 20.44 -38.33 2.76
CA LYS A 145 21.49 -38.94 3.59
C LYS A 145 22.80 -39.17 2.83
N ARG A 146 22.76 -39.29 1.50
CA ARG A 146 23.94 -39.48 0.65
C ARG A 146 24.74 -38.19 0.44
N GLN A 147 24.15 -36.99 0.58
CA GLN A 147 24.86 -35.70 0.47
C GLN A 147 25.22 -35.12 1.85
N LYS A 148 25.45 -35.97 2.87
CA LYS A 148 25.87 -35.51 4.20
C LYS A 148 27.11 -34.61 4.13
N SER A 149 28.18 -35.09 3.50
CA SER A 149 29.48 -34.38 3.42
C SER A 149 29.36 -33.05 2.69
N SER A 150 28.64 -33.00 1.57
CA SER A 150 28.43 -31.78 0.78
C SER A 150 27.65 -30.71 1.55
N LEU A 151 26.64 -31.10 2.35
CA LEU A 151 25.90 -30.17 3.21
C LEU A 151 26.74 -29.67 4.38
N GLU A 152 27.57 -30.53 4.96
CA GLU A 152 28.47 -30.20 6.08
C GLU A 152 29.56 -29.21 5.64
N TYR A 153 30.22 -29.47 4.51
CA TYR A 153 31.16 -28.54 3.88
C TYR A 153 30.49 -27.20 3.51
N LEU A 154 29.32 -27.20 2.87
CA LEU A 154 28.64 -25.96 2.49
C LEU A 154 28.26 -25.11 3.71
N GLU A 155 27.90 -25.70 4.85
CA GLU A 155 27.64 -24.93 6.08
C GLU A 155 28.94 -24.33 6.66
N GLN A 156 30.06 -25.05 6.64
CA GLN A 156 31.36 -24.49 7.02
C GLN A 156 31.76 -23.31 6.13
N VAL A 157 31.63 -23.46 4.80
CA VAL A 157 31.87 -22.38 3.83
C VAL A 157 30.94 -21.20 4.12
N ARG A 158 29.64 -21.43 4.36
CA ARG A 158 28.67 -20.37 4.69
C ARG A 158 29.06 -19.59 5.94
N GLN A 159 29.49 -20.28 7.00
CA GLN A 159 29.90 -19.64 8.26
C GLN A 159 31.16 -18.79 8.09
N HIS A 160 32.15 -19.27 7.34
CA HIS A 160 33.36 -18.51 7.04
C HIS A 160 33.07 -17.32 6.10
N LEU A 161 32.30 -17.55 5.03
CA LEU A 161 31.91 -16.55 4.04
C LEU A 161 31.08 -15.42 4.67
N SER A 162 30.23 -15.74 5.66
CA SER A 162 29.49 -14.75 6.47
C SER A 162 30.37 -13.87 7.37
N ARG A 163 31.67 -14.18 7.52
CA ARG A 163 32.64 -13.34 8.26
C ARG A 163 33.58 -12.55 7.35
N LEU A 164 33.62 -12.85 6.04
CA LEU A 164 34.46 -12.11 5.11
C LEU A 164 33.97 -10.65 4.98
N PRO A 165 34.88 -9.66 4.98
CA PRO A 165 34.50 -8.26 4.86
C PRO A 165 34.03 -7.93 3.43
N SER A 166 33.11 -6.96 3.34
CA SER A 166 32.67 -6.40 2.07
C SER A 166 33.70 -5.40 1.53
N ILE A 167 34.38 -5.76 0.44
CA ILE A 167 35.34 -4.95 -0.29
C ILE A 167 34.71 -4.62 -1.65
N ASP A 168 34.71 -3.34 -2.05
CA ASP A 168 34.31 -2.98 -3.41
C ASP A 168 35.56 -2.76 -4.27
N PRO A 169 35.91 -3.70 -5.16
CA PRO A 169 37.14 -3.65 -5.97
C PRO A 169 37.17 -2.48 -6.96
N SER A 170 36.03 -1.81 -7.17
CA SER A 170 35.90 -0.63 -8.04
C SER A 170 36.06 0.70 -7.30
N THR A 171 35.99 0.72 -5.96
CA THR A 171 36.07 1.95 -5.14
C THR A 171 37.51 2.43 -4.93
N ARG A 172 37.70 3.43 -4.05
CA ARG A 172 39.01 3.99 -3.69
C ARG A 172 39.54 3.19 -2.52
N THR A 173 40.60 2.44 -2.78
CA THR A 173 41.19 1.52 -1.82
C THR A 173 42.65 1.90 -1.58
N LEU A 174 43.08 1.92 -0.32
CA LEU A 174 44.49 1.85 0.06
C LEU A 174 44.77 0.41 0.48
N LEU A 175 45.89 -0.16 0.05
CA LEU A 175 46.26 -1.54 0.36
C LEU A 175 47.61 -1.53 1.10
N LEU A 176 47.64 -2.05 2.32
CA LEU A 176 48.84 -2.13 3.15
C LEU A 176 49.57 -3.44 2.84
N CYS A 177 50.83 -3.37 2.42
CA CYS A 177 51.65 -4.55 2.09
C CYS A 177 53.05 -4.43 2.72
N GLY A 178 53.75 -5.56 2.85
CA GLY A 178 55.06 -5.66 3.51
C GLY A 178 55.16 -6.89 4.42
N TYR A 179 56.33 -7.11 5.00
CA TYR A 179 56.62 -8.26 5.88
C TYR A 179 55.67 -8.36 7.09
N PRO A 180 55.58 -9.53 7.76
CA PRO A 180 55.01 -9.63 9.10
C PRO A 180 55.66 -8.64 10.08
N ASN A 181 54.99 -8.27 11.17
CA ASN A 181 55.53 -7.46 12.28
C ASN A 181 56.04 -6.03 11.96
N VAL A 182 55.97 -5.55 10.72
CA VAL A 182 56.33 -4.16 10.33
C VAL A 182 55.32 -3.09 10.79
N GLY A 183 54.18 -3.47 11.39
CA GLY A 183 53.19 -2.55 11.95
C GLY A 183 52.01 -2.15 11.04
N LYS A 184 51.73 -2.89 9.96
CA LYS A 184 50.57 -2.65 9.08
C LYS A 184 49.24 -2.59 9.83
N SER A 185 48.98 -3.59 10.68
CA SER A 185 47.76 -3.69 11.49
C SER A 185 47.67 -2.58 12.57
N SER A 186 48.80 -2.07 13.05
CA SER A 186 48.84 -0.86 13.90
C SER A 186 48.46 0.40 13.13
N PHE A 187 48.91 0.53 11.87
CA PHE A 187 48.63 1.67 11.02
C PHE A 187 47.14 1.78 10.67
N ILE A 188 46.46 0.68 10.34
CA ILE A 188 45.01 0.67 10.08
C ILE A 188 44.20 1.05 11.33
N ASN A 189 44.60 0.61 12.53
CA ASN A 189 43.95 0.99 13.79
C ASN A 189 44.13 2.48 14.16
N LYS A 190 45.22 3.12 13.73
CA LYS A 190 45.43 4.57 13.91
C LYS A 190 44.72 5.42 12.85
N VAL A 191 44.64 4.93 11.61
CA VAL A 191 44.05 5.67 10.47
C VAL A 191 42.53 5.50 10.35
N THR A 192 41.98 4.40 10.88
CA THR A 192 40.57 4.02 10.76
C THR A 192 40.00 3.61 12.12
N ARG A 193 38.68 3.44 12.21
CA ARG A 193 38.01 2.87 13.41
C ARG A 193 37.93 1.34 13.38
N ALA A 194 38.78 0.66 12.60
CA ALA A 194 38.89 -0.79 12.65
C ALA A 194 39.62 -1.22 13.93
N ASP A 195 39.23 -2.37 14.47
CA ASP A 195 39.88 -3.01 15.60
C ASP A 195 40.49 -4.32 15.10
N VAL A 196 41.78 -4.28 14.76
CA VAL A 196 42.56 -5.43 14.29
C VAL A 196 43.55 -5.83 15.37
N ASP A 197 43.59 -7.11 15.73
CA ASP A 197 44.54 -7.63 16.70
C ASP A 197 46.00 -7.33 16.28
N VAL A 198 46.78 -6.76 17.20
CA VAL A 198 48.22 -6.51 17.01
C VAL A 198 48.99 -7.29 18.06
N GLN A 199 49.79 -8.27 17.63
CA GLN A 199 50.64 -9.09 18.49
C GLN A 199 52.04 -9.21 17.86
N PRO A 200 53.12 -9.42 18.65
CA PRO A 200 54.50 -9.33 18.17
C PRO A 200 54.96 -10.57 17.35
N TYR A 201 54.07 -11.50 17.02
CA TYR A 201 54.39 -12.70 16.25
C TYR A 201 53.77 -12.68 14.85
N ALA A 202 54.46 -13.31 13.90
CA ALA A 202 54.03 -13.40 12.51
C ALA A 202 52.67 -14.14 12.37
N PHE A 203 51.93 -13.82 11.31
CA PHE A 203 50.59 -14.35 11.03
C PHE A 203 49.53 -14.07 12.11
N THR A 204 49.68 -12.96 12.85
CA THR A 204 48.60 -12.40 13.68
C THR A 204 47.33 -12.15 12.84
N THR A 205 47.46 -11.44 11.70
CA THR A 205 46.40 -11.33 10.69
C THR A 205 46.47 -12.51 9.71
N LYS A 206 45.40 -13.32 9.64
CA LYS A 206 45.28 -14.50 8.74
C LYS A 206 44.35 -14.31 7.56
N SER A 207 43.66 -13.18 7.52
CA SER A 207 42.65 -12.81 6.53
C SER A 207 42.72 -11.32 6.25
N LEU A 208 42.21 -10.89 5.10
CA LEU A 208 42.09 -9.47 4.75
C LEU A 208 41.15 -8.76 5.73
N PHE A 209 41.58 -7.64 6.31
CA PHE A 209 40.74 -6.75 7.12
C PHE A 209 40.44 -5.45 6.38
N VAL A 210 39.32 -4.80 6.70
CA VAL A 210 38.87 -3.58 6.02
C VAL A 210 38.51 -2.52 7.05
N GLY A 211 39.25 -1.41 7.03
CA GLY A 211 38.93 -0.19 7.73
C GLY A 211 38.31 0.83 6.78
N HIS A 212 37.41 1.65 7.31
CA HIS A 212 36.89 2.80 6.59
C HIS A 212 37.43 4.09 7.18
N MET A 213 37.78 5.02 6.30
CA MET A 213 38.13 6.39 6.65
C MET A 213 37.50 7.36 5.67
N ASP A 214 37.30 8.59 6.12
CA ASP A 214 36.89 9.69 5.27
C ASP A 214 38.08 10.64 5.04
N TYR A 215 38.16 11.15 3.81
CA TYR A 215 39.14 12.15 3.38
C TYR A 215 38.63 12.90 2.15
N ARG A 216 38.76 14.25 2.15
CA ARG A 216 38.19 15.17 1.14
C ARG A 216 36.71 14.89 0.82
N TYR A 217 35.89 14.66 1.87
CA TYR A 217 34.46 14.31 1.77
C TYR A 217 34.15 13.04 0.96
N LEU A 218 35.15 12.18 0.75
CA LEU A 218 35.02 10.89 0.09
C LEU A 218 35.29 9.78 1.09
N ARG A 219 34.53 8.70 1.01
CA ARG A 219 34.78 7.47 1.76
C ARG A 219 35.83 6.61 1.06
N TRP A 220 36.78 6.13 1.84
CA TRP A 220 37.89 5.26 1.43
C TRP A 220 37.81 3.91 2.13
N GLN A 221 38.43 2.91 1.52
CA GLN A 221 38.63 1.59 2.10
C GLN A 221 40.13 1.39 2.33
N VAL A 222 40.56 1.11 3.55
CA VAL A 222 41.92 0.68 3.86
C VAL A 222 41.87 -0.83 4.06
N VAL A 223 42.55 -1.58 3.20
CA VAL A 223 42.62 -3.03 3.27
C VAL A 223 43.98 -3.41 3.86
N ASP A 224 43.96 -4.06 5.03
CA ASP A 224 45.15 -4.67 5.61
C ASP A 224 45.33 -6.07 5.03
N THR A 225 46.54 -6.42 4.61
CA THR A 225 46.88 -7.75 4.11
C THR A 225 47.71 -8.52 5.13
N PRO A 226 47.56 -9.86 5.20
CA PRO A 226 48.55 -10.67 5.89
C PRO A 226 49.96 -10.38 5.35
N GLY A 227 50.97 -10.56 6.19
CA GLY A 227 52.37 -10.41 5.79
C GLY A 227 52.71 -11.36 4.64
N ILE A 228 53.46 -10.84 3.66
CA ILE A 228 53.95 -11.60 2.51
C ILE A 228 55.41 -11.95 2.80
N LEU A 229 55.81 -13.19 2.52
CA LEU A 229 57.20 -13.64 2.54
C LEU A 229 57.74 -13.80 1.10
N ASP A 230 59.06 -13.98 1.00
CA ASP A 230 59.86 -14.01 -0.23
C ASP A 230 59.82 -15.36 -0.99
N HIS A 231 58.89 -16.24 -0.66
CA HIS A 231 58.77 -17.54 -1.32
C HIS A 231 58.32 -17.42 -2.79
N PRO A 232 58.73 -18.34 -3.70
CA PRO A 232 58.23 -18.42 -5.06
C PRO A 232 56.69 -18.51 -5.09
N LEU A 233 56.06 -17.95 -6.13
CA LEU A 233 54.59 -17.86 -6.22
C LEU A 233 53.87 -19.23 -6.11
N GLU A 234 54.52 -20.31 -6.53
CA GLU A 234 53.99 -21.67 -6.51
C GLU A 234 54.01 -22.33 -5.13
N GLU A 235 54.87 -21.86 -4.21
CA GLU A 235 55.08 -22.43 -2.87
C GLU A 235 54.36 -21.64 -1.76
N ARG A 236 53.62 -20.58 -2.13
CA ARG A 236 52.98 -19.66 -1.18
C ARG A 236 51.77 -20.28 -0.47
N ASN A 237 51.63 -19.95 0.80
CA ASN A 237 50.52 -20.41 1.62
C ASN A 237 49.19 -19.78 1.22
N THR A 238 48.08 -20.43 1.56
CA THR A 238 46.71 -19.91 1.31
C THR A 238 46.46 -18.54 1.97
N ILE A 239 47.19 -18.19 3.03
CA ILE A 239 47.14 -16.87 3.67
C ILE A 239 47.82 -15.81 2.78
N GLU A 240 49.01 -16.10 2.26
CA GLU A 240 49.78 -15.17 1.41
C GLU A 240 49.11 -14.98 0.05
N MET A 241 48.50 -16.04 -0.49
CA MET A 241 47.73 -15.98 -1.74
C MET A 241 46.50 -15.07 -1.63
N GLN A 242 45.94 -14.81 -0.44
CA GLN A 242 44.92 -13.78 -0.27
C GLN A 242 45.49 -12.37 -0.47
N ALA A 243 46.68 -12.08 0.06
CA ALA A 243 47.36 -10.80 -0.15
C ALA A 243 47.70 -10.59 -1.63
N ILE A 244 48.17 -11.64 -2.33
CA ILE A 244 48.43 -11.60 -3.77
C ILE A 244 47.14 -11.42 -4.60
N THR A 245 46.04 -12.06 -4.21
CA THR A 245 44.73 -11.88 -4.86
C THR A 245 44.22 -10.44 -4.71
N ALA A 246 44.39 -9.84 -3.53
CA ALA A 246 44.09 -8.42 -3.29
C ALA A 246 45.01 -7.51 -4.11
N LEU A 247 46.32 -7.78 -4.11
CA LEU A 247 47.32 -7.05 -4.86
C LEU A 247 47.13 -7.12 -6.37
N ALA A 248 46.63 -8.21 -6.93
CA ALA A 248 46.33 -8.31 -8.34
C ALA A 248 45.08 -7.49 -8.71
N HIS A 249 43.93 -7.81 -8.10
CA HIS A 249 42.62 -7.36 -8.60
C HIS A 249 42.13 -6.00 -8.08
N LEU A 250 42.60 -5.53 -6.92
CA LEU A 250 42.12 -4.26 -6.37
C LEU A 250 42.75 -3.07 -7.10
N ARG A 251 41.94 -2.08 -7.48
CA ARG A 251 42.40 -0.80 -8.04
C ARG A 251 42.73 0.20 -6.93
N SER A 252 43.75 -0.15 -6.16
CA SER A 252 44.21 0.57 -4.97
C SER A 252 45.42 1.47 -5.24
N ALA A 253 45.74 2.34 -4.27
CA ALA A 253 47.12 2.72 -4.02
C ALA A 253 47.76 1.65 -3.12
N VAL A 254 49.02 1.33 -3.36
CA VAL A 254 49.77 0.38 -2.54
C VAL A 254 50.69 1.15 -1.60
N LEU A 255 50.57 0.88 -0.30
CA LEU A 255 51.47 1.38 0.73
C LEU A 255 52.36 0.21 1.13
N TYR A 256 53.64 0.27 0.75
CA TYR A 256 54.62 -0.73 1.15
C TYR A 256 55.27 -0.29 2.46
N VAL A 257 54.99 -1.01 3.54
CA VAL A 257 55.46 -0.69 4.89
C VAL A 257 56.76 -1.43 5.17
N MET A 258 57.82 -0.67 5.41
CA MET A 258 59.15 -1.14 5.80
C MET A 258 59.41 -0.80 7.27
N ASP A 259 60.19 -1.62 7.95
CA ASP A 259 60.61 -1.44 9.34
C ASP A 259 62.08 -1.01 9.39
N LEU A 260 62.34 0.23 9.81
CA LEU A 260 63.70 0.79 9.94
C LEU A 260 64.51 0.17 11.09
N SER A 261 63.82 -0.43 12.07
CA SER A 261 64.44 -0.96 13.29
C SER A 261 64.96 -2.39 13.15
N GLU A 262 64.58 -3.10 12.08
CA GLU A 262 64.82 -4.53 11.81
C GLU A 262 64.20 -5.49 12.85
N GLN A 263 63.41 -4.97 13.80
CA GLN A 263 62.71 -5.75 14.82
C GLN A 263 61.63 -6.69 14.25
N CYS A 264 61.25 -6.54 12.98
CA CYS A 264 60.37 -7.49 12.28
C CYS A 264 61.02 -8.86 12.03
N GLY A 265 62.33 -9.01 12.25
CA GLY A 265 63.07 -10.27 12.05
C GLY A 265 63.71 -10.41 10.67
N HIS A 266 63.74 -9.33 9.88
CA HIS A 266 64.27 -9.29 8.52
C HIS A 266 65.09 -8.00 8.32
N THR A 267 66.21 -8.10 7.61
CA THR A 267 67.08 -6.95 7.30
C THR A 267 66.43 -6.02 6.28
N LEU A 268 66.92 -4.78 6.18
CA LEU A 268 66.45 -3.84 5.15
C LEU A 268 66.64 -4.38 3.72
N ASP A 269 67.74 -5.09 3.43
CA ASP A 269 67.97 -5.71 2.12
C ASP A 269 66.89 -6.73 1.74
N GLN A 270 66.48 -7.59 2.67
CA GLN A 270 65.39 -8.55 2.46
C GLN A 270 64.06 -7.84 2.22
N GLN A 271 63.82 -6.73 2.94
CA GLN A 271 62.64 -5.89 2.73
C GLN A 271 62.60 -5.25 1.33
N VAL A 272 63.77 -4.95 0.73
CA VAL A 272 63.91 -4.44 -0.64
C VAL A 272 63.83 -5.57 -1.68
N GLU A 273 64.38 -6.75 -1.39
CA GLU A 273 64.29 -7.93 -2.25
C GLU A 273 62.83 -8.37 -2.42
N LEU A 274 62.06 -8.48 -1.32
CA LEU A 274 60.62 -8.74 -1.39
C LEU A 274 59.91 -7.68 -2.24
N PHE A 275 60.22 -6.40 -2.04
CA PHE A 275 59.64 -5.29 -2.79
C PHE A 275 59.88 -5.45 -4.30
N ASN A 276 61.11 -5.74 -4.71
CA ASN A 276 61.48 -5.97 -6.11
C ASN A 276 60.79 -7.21 -6.70
N ASN A 277 60.67 -8.29 -5.91
CA ASN A 277 59.99 -9.53 -6.32
C ASN A 277 58.48 -9.32 -6.56
N ILE A 278 57.81 -8.44 -5.80
CA ILE A 278 56.38 -8.12 -5.99
C ILE A 278 56.13 -6.90 -6.88
N ARG A 279 57.16 -6.13 -7.25
CA ARG A 279 57.11 -4.94 -8.12
C ARG A 279 56.29 -5.13 -9.41
N PRO A 280 56.32 -6.28 -10.12
CA PRO A 280 55.48 -6.50 -11.30
C PRO A 280 53.97 -6.41 -11.03
N LEU A 281 53.52 -6.72 -9.80
CA LEU A 281 52.10 -6.66 -9.41
C LEU A 281 51.60 -5.22 -9.18
N PHE A 282 52.50 -4.25 -9.07
CA PHE A 282 52.18 -2.84 -8.86
C PHE A 282 51.93 -2.06 -10.16
N ALA A 283 52.02 -2.71 -11.33
CA ALA A 283 51.81 -2.06 -12.62
C ALA A 283 50.45 -1.33 -12.69
N ASN A 284 50.49 -0.04 -13.06
CA ASN A 284 49.34 0.89 -13.11
C ASN A 284 48.70 1.21 -11.73
N LYS A 285 49.45 1.09 -10.63
CA LYS A 285 48.99 1.45 -9.28
C LYS A 285 49.93 2.49 -8.68
N PRO A 286 49.41 3.59 -8.08
CA PRO A 286 50.26 4.53 -7.36
C PRO A 286 50.84 3.84 -6.11
N LEU A 287 52.15 3.96 -5.96
CA LEU A 287 52.94 3.34 -4.90
C LEU A 287 53.44 4.42 -3.92
N LEU A 288 53.49 4.08 -2.64
CA LEU A 288 54.09 4.86 -1.57
C LEU A 288 54.87 3.92 -0.66
N ILE A 289 56.11 4.26 -0.33
CA ILE A 289 56.92 3.53 0.66
C ILE A 289 56.79 4.24 2.00
N VAL A 290 56.45 3.47 3.03
CA VAL A 290 56.19 3.94 4.38
C VAL A 290 57.26 3.34 5.28
N ALA A 291 58.22 4.17 5.67
CA ALA A 291 59.21 3.80 6.67
C ALA A 291 58.53 3.91 8.05
N ASN A 292 58.34 2.78 8.72
CA ASN A 292 57.68 2.71 10.03
C ASN A 292 58.69 2.45 11.15
N LYS A 293 58.27 2.71 12.39
CA LYS A 293 59.07 2.66 13.63
C LYS A 293 60.20 3.70 13.69
N CYS A 294 59.96 4.89 13.13
CA CYS A 294 60.89 6.03 13.18
C CYS A 294 61.16 6.56 14.60
N ASP A 295 60.40 6.10 15.60
CA ASP A 295 60.63 6.30 17.03
C ASP A 295 61.83 5.52 17.59
N VAL A 296 62.26 4.44 16.92
CA VAL A 296 63.41 3.60 17.34
C VAL A 296 64.69 3.97 16.59
N LYS A 297 64.60 4.23 15.28
CA LYS A 297 65.69 4.70 14.40
C LYS A 297 65.11 5.61 13.32
N LYS A 298 65.73 6.77 13.07
CA LYS A 298 65.37 7.65 11.95
C LYS A 298 66.22 7.34 10.71
N ILE A 299 65.76 7.72 9.52
CA ILE A 299 66.52 7.49 8.27
C ILE A 299 67.89 8.19 8.33
N SER A 300 67.96 9.36 8.97
CA SER A 300 69.21 10.11 9.20
C SER A 300 70.24 9.39 10.08
N GLU A 301 69.83 8.38 10.84
CA GLU A 301 70.67 7.63 11.79
C GLU A 301 71.09 6.25 11.23
N LEU A 302 70.61 5.89 10.03
CA LEU A 302 70.99 4.67 9.33
C LEU A 302 72.40 4.79 8.72
N THR A 303 73.01 3.64 8.43
CA THR A 303 74.27 3.57 7.67
C THR A 303 74.12 4.18 6.27
N GLU A 304 75.20 4.74 5.72
CA GLU A 304 75.21 5.34 4.37
C GLU A 304 74.75 4.36 3.28
N GLU A 305 74.97 3.06 3.46
CA GLU A 305 74.48 2.00 2.57
C GLU A 305 72.95 1.91 2.60
N ASN A 306 72.35 1.88 3.78
CA ASN A 306 70.89 1.86 3.94
C ASN A 306 70.23 3.19 3.52
N GLN A 307 70.92 4.32 3.66
CA GLN A 307 70.45 5.60 3.14
C GLN A 307 70.43 5.63 1.60
N LYS A 308 71.40 5.00 0.93
CA LYS A 308 71.43 4.88 -0.54
C LYS A 308 70.22 4.12 -1.07
N ILE A 309 69.82 3.04 -0.42
CA ILE A 309 68.59 2.28 -0.76
C ILE A 309 67.37 3.22 -0.87
N PHE A 310 67.16 4.09 0.13
CA PHE A 310 66.04 5.02 0.10
C PHE A 310 66.22 6.14 -0.94
N SER A 311 67.45 6.62 -1.17
CA SER A 311 67.70 7.62 -2.23
C SER A 311 67.47 7.05 -3.63
N ASP A 312 67.80 5.78 -3.86
CA ASP A 312 67.59 5.09 -5.13
C ASP A 312 66.09 4.95 -5.40
N LEU A 313 65.30 4.53 -4.40
CA LEU A 313 63.83 4.46 -4.48
C LEU A 313 63.19 5.83 -4.75
N ILE A 314 63.72 6.90 -4.15
CA ILE A 314 63.28 8.28 -4.42
C ILE A 314 63.64 8.70 -5.86
N SER A 315 64.81 8.27 -6.36
CA SER A 315 65.25 8.55 -7.75
C SER A 315 64.36 7.87 -8.81
N GLU A 316 63.76 6.72 -8.49
CA GLU A 316 62.72 6.07 -9.30
C GLU A 316 61.37 6.81 -9.28
N GLY A 317 61.24 7.88 -8.50
CA GLY A 317 60.01 8.65 -8.31
C GLY A 317 59.05 8.07 -7.26
N ILE A 318 59.51 7.10 -6.46
CA ILE A 318 58.72 6.51 -5.38
C ILE A 318 58.95 7.31 -4.09
N PRO A 319 57.93 7.97 -3.53
CA PRO A 319 58.07 8.69 -2.26
C PRO A 319 58.34 7.72 -1.12
N VAL A 320 59.28 8.11 -0.25
CA VAL A 320 59.52 7.49 1.05
C VAL A 320 59.07 8.49 2.11
N ILE A 321 58.22 8.06 3.04
CA ILE A 321 57.73 8.89 4.15
C ILE A 321 58.00 8.17 5.47
N GLU A 322 58.68 8.87 6.39
CA GLU A 322 58.86 8.45 7.78
C GLU A 322 57.52 8.48 8.54
N SER A 323 57.28 7.48 9.38
CA SER A 323 56.10 7.36 10.21
C SER A 323 56.38 6.56 11.49
N SER A 324 55.61 6.84 12.54
CA SER A 324 55.54 5.99 13.71
C SER A 324 54.10 5.83 14.16
N THR A 325 53.66 4.59 14.32
CA THR A 325 52.37 4.29 14.95
C THR A 325 52.37 4.47 16.47
N LEU A 326 53.53 4.73 17.09
CA LEU A 326 53.67 4.97 18.53
C LEU A 326 53.56 6.47 18.86
N THR A 327 54.32 7.33 18.16
CA THR A 327 54.26 8.80 18.34
C THR A 327 53.16 9.46 17.50
N GLU A 328 52.54 8.72 16.58
CA GLU A 328 51.57 9.19 15.56
C GLU A 328 52.14 10.19 14.53
N GLU A 329 53.45 10.45 14.59
CA GLU A 329 54.17 11.27 13.61
C GLU A 329 54.13 10.60 12.21
N GLY A 330 53.98 11.42 11.17
CA GLY A 330 53.95 10.98 9.77
C GLY A 330 52.68 10.22 9.32
N VAL A 331 51.92 9.59 10.22
CA VAL A 331 50.76 8.74 9.89
C VAL A 331 49.72 9.48 9.04
N MET A 332 49.38 10.72 9.42
CA MET A 332 48.43 11.54 8.65
C MET A 332 49.01 12.05 7.32
N HIS A 333 50.32 12.24 7.22
CA HIS A 333 51.00 12.66 5.99
C HIS A 333 51.02 11.53 4.95
N VAL A 334 51.30 10.29 5.38
CA VAL A 334 51.14 9.07 4.59
C VAL A 334 49.71 8.95 4.06
N LYS A 335 48.70 9.18 4.92
CA LYS A 335 47.29 9.16 4.52
C LYS A 335 46.98 10.17 3.42
N THR A 336 47.43 11.43 3.54
CA THR A 336 47.14 12.49 2.56
C THR A 336 47.80 12.19 1.21
N GLU A 337 49.09 11.89 1.20
CA GLU A 337 49.86 11.60 -0.03
C GLU A 337 49.30 10.39 -0.79
N ALA A 338 49.03 9.28 -0.09
CA ALA A 338 48.46 8.09 -0.71
C ALA A 338 47.08 8.35 -1.35
N CYS A 339 46.24 9.14 -0.67
CA CYS A 339 44.92 9.50 -1.19
C CYS A 339 45.03 10.41 -2.41
N ASP A 340 45.85 11.45 -2.35
CA ASP A 340 45.92 12.46 -3.41
C ASP A 340 46.54 11.90 -4.70
N ARG A 341 47.56 11.05 -4.57
CA ARG A 341 48.12 10.28 -5.70
C ARG A 341 47.08 9.36 -6.35
N LEU A 342 46.25 8.68 -5.55
CA LEU A 342 45.16 7.86 -6.10
C LEU A 342 44.06 8.71 -6.73
N LEU A 343 43.75 9.89 -6.18
CA LEU A 343 42.79 10.81 -6.78
C LEU A 343 43.27 11.30 -8.15
N ALA A 344 44.53 11.76 -8.27
CA ALA A 344 45.10 12.19 -9.54
C ALA A 344 44.98 11.10 -10.62
N HIS A 345 45.54 9.92 -10.38
CA HIS A 345 45.49 8.79 -11.32
C HIS A 345 44.05 8.38 -11.70
N ARG A 346 43.12 8.44 -10.75
CA ARG A 346 41.70 8.13 -11.01
C ARG A 346 40.97 9.25 -11.75
N VAL A 347 41.31 10.52 -11.53
CA VAL A 347 40.77 11.65 -12.29
C VAL A 347 41.25 11.56 -13.74
N ASP A 348 42.53 11.29 -13.99
CA ASP A 348 43.06 11.08 -15.36
C ASP A 348 42.36 9.93 -16.07
N THR A 349 42.17 8.80 -15.38
CA THR A 349 41.41 7.65 -15.89
C THR A 349 39.95 8.01 -16.18
N LYS A 350 39.35 8.94 -15.43
CA LYS A 350 37.99 9.44 -15.67
C LYS A 350 37.94 10.43 -16.84
N MET A 351 38.90 11.35 -16.95
CA MET A 351 39.02 12.32 -18.06
C MET A 351 39.21 11.62 -19.41
N LYS A 352 39.95 10.51 -19.46
CA LYS A 352 40.05 9.62 -20.63
C LYS A 352 38.72 8.94 -21.00
N GLY A 353 37.72 8.96 -20.11
CA GLY A 353 36.41 8.33 -20.29
C GLY A 353 35.29 9.33 -20.58
N LYS A 354 34.35 8.93 -21.46
CA LYS A 354 33.23 9.80 -21.90
C LYS A 354 32.30 10.31 -20.79
N LYS A 355 32.28 9.65 -19.62
CA LYS A 355 31.37 9.94 -18.48
C LYS A 355 31.63 11.27 -17.77
N VAL A 356 32.72 11.98 -18.08
CA VAL A 356 32.94 13.32 -17.51
C VAL A 356 31.97 14.34 -18.11
N HIS A 357 31.60 14.21 -19.39
CA HIS A 357 30.66 15.14 -20.03
C HIS A 357 29.29 15.17 -19.34
N ASP A 358 28.80 14.02 -18.86
CA ASP A 358 27.53 13.88 -18.13
C ASP A 358 27.48 14.67 -16.80
N VAL A 359 28.64 15.08 -16.26
CA VAL A 359 28.75 15.79 -14.97
C VAL A 359 29.36 17.19 -15.08
N LEU A 360 29.72 17.68 -16.28
CA LEU A 360 30.28 19.03 -16.46
C LEU A 360 29.34 20.13 -15.96
N ASN A 361 28.02 19.93 -16.11
CA ASN A 361 27.00 20.84 -15.58
C ASN A 361 27.02 21.00 -14.04
N ARG A 362 27.58 20.03 -13.30
CA ARG A 362 27.74 20.09 -11.84
C ARG A 362 29.06 20.73 -11.40
N LEU A 363 30.05 20.73 -12.30
CA LEU A 363 31.37 21.33 -12.06
C LEU A 363 31.41 22.81 -12.45
N HIS A 364 30.49 23.26 -13.30
CA HIS A 364 30.39 24.63 -13.76
C HIS A 364 29.79 25.55 -12.67
N LEU A 365 30.63 26.37 -12.05
CA LEU A 365 30.20 27.48 -11.19
C LEU A 365 29.67 28.63 -12.06
N ALA A 366 28.38 28.94 -11.96
CA ALA A 366 27.78 30.06 -12.68
C ALA A 366 28.22 31.41 -12.07
N MET A 367 28.99 32.20 -12.83
CA MET A 367 29.33 33.56 -12.43
C MET A 367 28.20 34.53 -12.84
N PRO A 368 27.67 35.35 -11.92
CA PRO A 368 26.58 36.27 -12.24
C PRO A 368 27.09 37.46 -13.07
N ASN A 369 26.54 37.66 -14.26
CA ASN A 369 26.81 38.85 -15.07
C ASN A 369 26.15 40.08 -14.44
N LYS A 370 26.86 41.22 -14.36
CA LYS A 370 26.32 42.48 -13.84
C LYS A 370 25.17 42.95 -14.75
N ARG A 371 23.93 42.94 -14.24
CA ARG A 371 22.72 43.34 -14.97
C ARG A 371 22.21 44.73 -14.60
N ASP A 372 22.05 44.97 -13.30
CA ASP A 372 21.50 46.20 -12.73
C ASP A 372 22.52 46.79 -11.73
N GLU A 373 22.48 48.09 -11.46
CA GLU A 373 23.35 48.76 -10.48
C GLU A 373 22.78 48.78 -9.05
N ARG A 374 21.89 47.82 -8.73
CA ARG A 374 21.29 47.68 -7.40
C ARG A 374 22.07 46.67 -6.56
N GLU A 375 22.59 47.11 -5.43
CA GLU A 375 23.24 46.23 -4.46
C GLU A 375 22.22 45.28 -3.79
N ARG A 376 22.66 44.06 -3.51
CA ARG A 376 21.88 43.02 -2.81
C ARG A 376 22.77 42.36 -1.73
N PRO A 377 23.09 43.08 -0.64
CA PRO A 377 23.94 42.54 0.43
C PRO A 377 23.23 41.40 1.18
N PRO A 378 23.97 40.41 1.72
CA PRO A 378 23.40 39.38 2.57
C PRO A 378 22.96 39.97 3.91
N PHE A 379 21.68 39.85 4.25
CA PHE A 379 21.14 40.34 5.52
C PHE A 379 21.38 39.33 6.65
N ILE A 380 22.47 39.51 7.39
CA ILE A 380 22.82 38.71 8.58
C ILE A 380 22.56 39.56 9.83
N PRO A 381 21.58 39.23 10.69
CA PRO A 381 21.28 40.03 11.87
C PRO A 381 22.36 39.94 12.94
N GLU A 382 22.57 41.01 13.69
CA GLU A 382 23.62 41.11 14.72
C GLU A 382 23.54 39.99 15.77
N GLY A 383 22.34 39.60 16.19
CA GLY A 383 22.12 38.48 17.11
C GLY A 383 22.57 37.10 16.59
N ALA A 384 22.80 36.93 15.29
CA ALA A 384 23.46 35.74 14.74
C ALA A 384 24.99 35.82 14.89
N LEU A 385 25.57 37.00 14.67
CA LEU A 385 27.01 37.26 14.84
C LEU A 385 27.43 37.16 16.31
N GLN A 386 26.62 37.69 17.22
CA GLN A 386 26.83 37.57 18.68
C GLN A 386 26.76 36.11 19.14
N ARG A 387 25.79 35.32 18.66
CA ARG A 387 25.71 33.88 18.96
C ARG A 387 26.93 33.10 18.50
N LYS A 388 27.50 33.42 17.33
CA LYS A 388 28.75 32.80 16.87
C LYS A 388 29.90 33.05 17.86
N ARG A 389 30.07 34.29 18.33
CA ARG A 389 31.07 34.65 19.35
C ARG A 389 30.81 33.96 20.69
N ALA A 390 29.55 33.85 21.12
CA ALA A 390 29.19 33.17 22.36
C ALA A 390 29.55 31.67 22.36
N MET A 391 29.46 31.01 21.20
CA MET A 391 29.89 29.60 21.03
C MET A 391 31.42 29.42 21.17
N GLU A 392 32.21 30.47 20.94
CA GLU A 392 33.68 30.45 21.09
C GLU A 392 34.12 30.59 22.57
N VAL A 393 33.20 30.99 23.46
CA VAL A 393 33.46 31.30 24.89
C VAL A 393 32.80 30.28 25.85
N ASP A 394 32.34 29.14 25.32
CA ASP A 394 31.73 28.00 26.05
C ASP A 394 30.68 28.40 27.11
N GLN A 395 29.80 29.33 26.75
CA GLN A 395 28.68 29.73 27.60
C GLN A 395 27.67 28.58 27.77
N PRO A 396 27.01 28.46 28.95
CA PRO A 396 26.06 27.38 29.21
C PRO A 396 24.91 27.39 28.19
N LYS A 397 24.66 26.24 27.58
CA LYS A 397 23.61 26.07 26.57
C LYS A 397 22.23 26.29 27.20
N ARG A 398 21.39 27.09 26.54
CA ARG A 398 19.95 27.21 26.84
C ARG A 398 19.29 25.83 26.72
N LYS A 399 18.47 25.43 27.70
CA LYS A 399 17.61 24.23 27.62
C LYS A 399 16.80 24.28 26.32
N THR A 400 16.85 23.22 25.53
CA THR A 400 16.04 23.02 24.32
C THR A 400 14.70 22.38 24.69
N GLU A 401 13.72 22.44 23.79
CA GLU A 401 12.41 21.82 24.05
C GLU A 401 12.50 20.31 24.23
N ARG A 402 13.47 19.66 23.57
CA ARG A 402 13.75 18.24 23.75
C ARG A 402 14.30 17.92 25.14
N ASP A 403 15.06 18.84 25.75
CA ASP A 403 15.54 18.65 27.12
C ASP A 403 14.38 18.75 28.12
N LEU A 404 13.41 19.64 27.86
CA LEU A 404 12.18 19.78 28.64
C LEU A 404 11.24 18.57 28.46
N GLU A 405 11.08 18.07 27.24
CA GLU A 405 10.36 16.83 26.92
C GLU A 405 10.94 15.63 27.69
N VAL A 406 12.27 15.47 27.72
CA VAL A 406 12.93 14.38 28.46
C VAL A 406 12.84 14.57 29.99
N GLU A 407 12.81 15.82 30.48
CA GLU A 407 12.67 16.15 31.91
C GLU A 407 11.24 15.91 32.44
N MET A 408 10.22 16.15 31.61
CA MET A 408 8.80 15.95 31.97
C MET A 408 8.24 14.56 31.59
N GLY A 409 8.82 13.87 30.60
CA GLY A 409 8.40 12.52 30.22
C GLY A 409 6.95 12.46 29.74
N ASP A 410 6.16 11.53 30.32
CA ASP A 410 4.76 11.32 29.95
C ASP A 410 3.84 12.50 30.32
N ASP A 411 4.24 13.35 31.28
CA ASP A 411 3.50 14.58 31.66
C ASP A 411 3.77 15.75 30.70
N TYR A 412 4.62 15.58 29.70
CA TYR A 412 4.95 16.63 28.74
C TYR A 412 3.80 16.91 27.77
N VAL A 413 3.36 18.17 27.73
CA VAL A 413 2.46 18.70 26.70
C VAL A 413 3.14 19.88 26.02
N LEU A 414 3.30 19.82 24.69
CA LEU A 414 3.82 20.92 23.89
C LEU A 414 2.82 22.08 23.84
N ASP A 415 3.04 23.10 24.67
CA ASP A 415 2.30 24.36 24.60
C ASP A 415 2.86 25.27 23.49
N LEU A 416 2.05 25.49 22.45
CA LEU A 416 2.37 26.38 21.34
C LEU A 416 2.18 27.87 21.69
N GLN A 417 1.26 28.18 22.62
CA GLN A 417 0.86 29.55 22.97
C GLN A 417 1.94 30.29 23.78
N LYS A 418 2.67 29.55 24.62
CA LYS A 418 3.88 29.99 25.35
C LYS A 418 4.86 30.81 24.50
N TYR A 419 4.98 30.49 23.22
CA TYR A 419 5.95 31.08 22.28
C TYR A 419 5.41 32.25 21.44
N TRP A 420 4.18 32.70 21.67
CA TRP A 420 3.61 33.85 20.97
C TRP A 420 4.03 35.16 21.65
N ASP A 421 4.43 36.16 20.86
CA ASP A 421 4.74 37.50 21.35
C ASP A 421 3.51 38.40 21.14
N LEU A 422 2.71 38.54 22.19
CA LEU A 422 1.52 39.40 22.25
C LEU A 422 1.84 40.73 22.96
N MET A 423 0.95 41.72 22.79
CA MET A 423 1.07 43.04 23.45
C MET A 423 1.09 42.90 24.98
N ASN A 424 0.17 42.09 25.52
CA ASN A 424 0.11 41.74 26.93
C ASN A 424 0.51 40.27 27.10
N SER A 425 1.37 39.95 28.09
CA SER A 425 1.82 38.57 28.31
C SER A 425 0.79 37.68 28.99
N GLU A 426 -0.22 38.26 29.63
CA GLU A 426 -1.27 37.54 30.38
C GLU A 426 -2.26 36.85 29.43
N GLU A 427 -2.59 37.51 28.32
CA GLU A 427 -3.54 37.05 27.28
C GLU A 427 -3.06 35.84 26.47
N LYS A 428 -1.81 35.38 26.66
CA LYS A 428 -1.24 34.28 25.87
C LYS A 428 -2.02 32.97 25.98
N GLN A 429 -2.63 32.71 27.15
CA GLN A 429 -3.37 31.48 27.42
C GLN A 429 -4.88 31.61 27.19
N ASP A 430 -5.34 32.74 26.66
CA ASP A 430 -6.76 32.98 26.42
C ASP A 430 -7.29 32.10 25.28
N LYS A 431 -8.55 31.67 25.44
CA LYS A 431 -9.25 30.83 24.47
C LYS A 431 -10.01 31.73 23.50
N ILE A 432 -9.48 31.88 22.30
CA ILE A 432 -10.15 32.57 21.20
C ILE A 432 -11.46 31.82 20.88
N PRO A 433 -12.63 32.46 20.98
CA PRO A 433 -13.87 31.85 20.54
C PRO A 433 -13.90 31.87 19.00
N GLU A 434 -14.11 30.72 18.36
CA GLU A 434 -14.07 30.60 16.90
C GLU A 434 -15.43 30.81 16.23
N VAL A 435 -16.52 30.38 16.88
CA VAL A 435 -17.87 30.32 16.30
C VAL A 435 -18.91 30.85 17.29
N TRP A 436 -19.82 31.68 16.79
CA TRP A 436 -21.00 32.18 17.50
C TRP A 436 -22.25 32.01 16.64
N GLU A 437 -23.26 31.29 17.14
CA GLU A 437 -24.60 31.15 16.52
C GLU A 437 -24.59 30.86 15.00
N GLY A 438 -23.67 30.00 14.55
CA GLY A 438 -23.53 29.60 13.15
C GLY A 438 -22.63 30.49 12.28
N HIS A 439 -22.06 31.55 12.84
CA HIS A 439 -21.12 32.47 12.19
C HIS A 439 -19.71 32.30 12.78
N ASN A 440 -18.66 32.51 12.00
CA ASN A 440 -17.29 32.48 12.52
C ASN A 440 -16.92 33.88 13.05
N ILE A 441 -16.32 33.95 14.23
CA ILE A 441 -15.91 35.23 14.83
C ILE A 441 -14.73 35.84 14.06
N ALA A 442 -13.87 34.99 13.46
CA ALA A 442 -12.75 35.41 12.62
C ALA A 442 -13.17 36.34 11.45
N ASP A 443 -14.38 36.17 10.92
CA ASP A 443 -14.90 36.97 9.81
C ASP A 443 -15.26 38.43 10.24
N TYR A 444 -15.34 38.69 11.55
CA TYR A 444 -15.70 39.98 12.15
C TYR A 444 -14.54 40.69 12.87
N ILE A 445 -13.31 40.13 12.82
CA ILE A 445 -12.13 40.73 13.44
C ILE A 445 -11.63 41.92 12.60
N ASP A 446 -12.01 43.12 13.01
CA ASP A 446 -11.61 44.39 12.40
C ASP A 446 -11.28 45.43 13.50
N PRO A 447 -10.10 46.09 13.48
CA PRO A 447 -9.75 47.16 14.42
C PRO A 447 -10.74 48.32 14.49
N SER A 448 -11.62 48.47 13.49
CA SER A 448 -12.62 49.54 13.36
C SER A 448 -14.07 49.08 13.60
N ILE A 449 -14.30 47.85 14.06
CA ILE A 449 -15.64 47.24 14.15
C ILE A 449 -16.66 48.07 14.95
N MET A 450 -16.26 48.64 16.10
CA MET A 450 -17.16 49.43 16.95
C MET A 450 -17.73 50.66 16.23
N LYS A 451 -16.90 51.35 15.42
CA LYS A 451 -17.36 52.49 14.63
C LYS A 451 -18.38 52.09 13.56
N LYS A 452 -18.19 50.93 12.93
CA LYS A 452 -19.14 50.38 11.94
C LYS A 452 -20.48 50.02 12.60
N LEU A 453 -20.45 49.55 13.84
CA LEU A 453 -21.66 49.29 14.63
C LEU A 453 -22.39 50.58 14.97
N GLU A 454 -21.71 51.61 15.50
CA GLU A 454 -22.30 52.93 15.79
C GLU A 454 -22.95 53.59 14.56
N ASP A 455 -22.37 53.40 13.37
CA ASP A 455 -22.93 53.91 12.12
C ASP A 455 -24.19 53.14 11.68
N LEU A 456 -24.27 51.83 11.96
CA LEU A 456 -25.42 50.95 11.65
C LEU A 456 -26.58 51.15 12.64
N GLU A 457 -26.29 51.25 13.95
CA GLU A 457 -27.29 51.56 14.98
C GLU A 457 -27.99 52.91 14.69
N ARG A 458 -27.22 53.91 14.25
CA ARG A 458 -27.75 55.21 13.82
C ARG A 458 -28.61 55.11 12.55
N GLU A 459 -28.37 54.14 11.68
CA GLU A 459 -29.21 53.89 10.50
C GLU A 459 -30.55 53.24 10.90
N GLU A 460 -30.53 52.23 11.78
CA GLU A 460 -31.77 51.62 12.29
C GLU A 460 -32.62 52.61 13.11
N GLU A 461 -32.01 53.44 13.96
CA GLU A 461 -32.76 54.51 14.66
C GLU A 461 -33.46 55.48 13.69
N LEU A 462 -32.93 55.69 12.49
CA LEU A 462 -33.55 56.52 11.45
C LEU A 462 -34.69 55.78 10.73
N ARG A 463 -34.57 54.46 10.54
CA ARG A 463 -35.62 53.59 9.97
C ARG A 463 -36.80 53.43 10.91
N GLU A 464 -36.56 53.18 12.20
CA GLU A 464 -37.61 53.10 13.22
C GLU A 464 -38.38 54.43 13.31
N ARG A 465 -37.69 55.58 13.32
CA ARG A 465 -38.33 56.91 13.30
C ARG A 465 -39.11 57.21 12.02
N ALA A 466 -38.88 56.47 10.94
CA ALA A 466 -39.65 56.59 9.70
C ALA A 466 -40.92 55.72 9.69
N GLY A 467 -41.16 54.88 10.72
CA GLY A 467 -42.32 54.00 10.82
C GLY A 467 -42.24 52.75 9.94
N GLU A 468 -41.04 52.37 9.47
CA GLU A 468 -40.87 51.28 8.48
C GLU A 468 -41.21 49.87 9.04
N TYR A 469 -41.31 49.74 10.37
CA TYR A 469 -41.69 48.51 11.06
C TYR A 469 -43.12 48.52 11.68
N ASP A 470 -43.88 49.60 11.50
CA ASP A 470 -45.27 49.66 11.95
C ASP A 470 -46.19 48.88 11.00
N SER A 471 -47.03 47.98 11.53
CA SER A 471 -47.96 47.17 10.75
C SER A 471 -49.42 47.55 11.04
N ASP A 472 -50.02 48.36 10.18
CA ASP A 472 -51.42 48.76 10.29
C ASP A 472 -52.37 47.62 9.84
N GLU A 473 -53.27 47.18 10.73
CA GLU A 473 -54.39 46.28 10.41
C GLU A 473 -55.72 47.05 10.39
N ASP A 474 -56.20 47.44 9.21
CA ASP A 474 -57.52 48.05 9.02
C ASP A 474 -58.67 47.02 9.12
N SER A 475 -59.78 47.41 9.75
CA SER A 475 -60.99 46.59 9.90
C SER A 475 -61.97 46.70 8.71
N GLU A 476 -62.35 45.57 8.08
CA GLU A 476 -63.26 45.53 6.91
C GLU A 476 -64.76 45.79 7.24
N ASP A 477 -65.40 46.70 6.49
CA ASP A 477 -66.83 47.07 6.60
C ASP A 477 -67.84 45.94 6.30
N GLU A 478 -69.05 46.04 6.87
CA GLU A 478 -70.12 45.04 6.80
C GLU A 478 -70.56 44.67 5.37
N GLU A 479 -70.67 45.65 4.44
CA GLU A 479 -71.01 45.37 3.03
C GLU A 479 -69.99 44.44 2.37
N MET A 480 -68.70 44.60 2.68
CA MET A 480 -67.64 43.77 2.11
C MET A 480 -67.74 42.32 2.61
N GLN A 481 -68.20 42.13 3.84
CA GLN A 481 -68.47 40.82 4.42
C GLN A 481 -69.71 40.15 3.78
N GLU A 482 -70.80 40.89 3.58
CA GLU A 482 -72.01 40.35 2.91
C GLU A 482 -71.73 39.93 1.46
N ILE A 483 -71.00 40.75 0.69
CA ILE A 483 -70.58 40.42 -0.68
C ILE A 483 -69.74 39.14 -0.68
N ARG A 484 -68.85 38.96 0.30
CA ARG A 484 -68.00 37.76 0.46
C ARG A 484 -68.84 36.50 0.72
N VAL A 485 -69.86 36.60 1.56
CA VAL A 485 -70.80 35.49 1.87
C VAL A 485 -71.66 35.14 0.66
N LEU A 486 -72.27 36.12 -0.01
CA LEU A 486 -73.11 35.91 -1.19
C LEU A 486 -72.30 35.31 -2.35
N ALA A 487 -71.10 35.84 -2.61
CA ALA A 487 -70.19 35.31 -3.63
C ALA A 487 -69.77 33.86 -3.37
N LYS A 488 -69.67 33.45 -2.09
CA LYS A 488 -69.40 32.06 -1.69
C LYS A 488 -70.58 31.15 -2.02
N GLN A 489 -71.81 31.53 -1.63
CA GLN A 489 -73.02 30.76 -1.97
C GLN A 489 -73.20 30.57 -3.49
N ILE A 490 -72.93 31.61 -4.28
CA ILE A 490 -72.98 31.54 -5.76
C ILE A 490 -71.91 30.57 -6.29
N LYS A 491 -70.67 30.62 -5.79
CA LYS A 491 -69.60 29.69 -6.18
C LYS A 491 -69.97 28.24 -5.85
N ASP A 492 -70.50 27.99 -4.66
CA ASP A 492 -70.85 26.64 -4.19
C ASP A 492 -72.01 26.06 -5.01
N LYS A 493 -73.06 26.85 -5.29
CA LYS A 493 -74.18 26.41 -6.14
C LYS A 493 -73.75 26.18 -7.59
N LYS A 494 -72.81 26.99 -8.12
CA LYS A 494 -72.23 26.80 -9.45
C LYS A 494 -71.37 25.53 -9.52
N GLN A 495 -70.62 25.19 -8.48
CA GLN A 495 -69.88 23.92 -8.41
C GLN A 495 -70.82 22.72 -8.38
N MET A 496 -71.92 22.76 -7.61
CA MET A 496 -72.93 21.69 -7.57
C MET A 496 -73.51 21.40 -8.97
N LEU A 497 -73.85 22.44 -9.74
CA LEU A 497 -74.35 22.30 -11.12
C LEU A 497 -73.30 21.69 -12.06
N ILE A 498 -72.01 22.03 -11.90
CA ILE A 498 -70.92 21.43 -12.68
C ILE A 498 -70.76 19.94 -12.35
N VAL A 499 -70.90 19.54 -11.08
CA VAL A 499 -70.85 18.14 -10.65
C VAL A 499 -72.02 17.34 -11.25
N GLU A 500 -73.25 17.85 -11.17
CA GLU A 500 -74.41 17.23 -11.82
C GLU A 500 -74.24 17.11 -13.34
N SER A 501 -73.68 18.13 -13.99
CA SER A 501 -73.43 18.10 -15.44
C SER A 501 -72.45 16.99 -15.81
N LYS A 502 -71.39 16.78 -15.01
CA LYS A 502 -70.43 15.68 -15.20
C LYS A 502 -71.07 14.31 -14.96
N GLU A 503 -71.96 14.17 -13.96
CA GLU A 503 -72.65 12.90 -13.71
C GLU A 503 -73.60 12.52 -14.86
N LYS A 504 -74.22 13.52 -15.50
CA LYS A 504 -75.12 13.33 -16.66
C LYS A 504 -74.36 13.00 -17.94
N ASP A 505 -73.02 13.08 -17.98
CA ASP A 505 -72.16 12.80 -19.13
C ASP A 505 -71.59 11.38 -19.07
N LYS A 506 -72.33 10.43 -19.67
CA LYS A 506 -71.98 8.99 -19.72
C LYS A 506 -71.72 8.58 -21.17
N HIS A 507 -70.71 7.75 -21.40
CA HIS A 507 -70.29 7.38 -22.75
C HIS A 507 -71.26 6.37 -23.39
N GLY A 508 -72.15 6.86 -24.25
CA GLY A 508 -73.19 6.10 -24.95
C GLY A 508 -74.33 7.01 -25.42
N PRO A 509 -75.30 6.51 -26.20
CA PRO A 509 -76.45 7.32 -26.61
C PRO A 509 -77.31 7.69 -25.39
N ARG A 510 -77.51 8.98 -25.17
CA ARG A 510 -78.43 9.48 -24.13
C ARG A 510 -79.88 9.16 -24.53
N MET A 511 -80.64 8.57 -23.61
CA MET A 511 -82.08 8.36 -23.81
C MET A 511 -82.79 9.71 -23.92
N PRO A 512 -83.63 9.94 -24.94
CA PRO A 512 -84.41 11.18 -25.04
C PRO A 512 -85.45 11.21 -23.91
N ARG A 513 -85.70 12.41 -23.35
CA ARG A 513 -86.67 12.60 -22.25
C ARG A 513 -88.09 12.13 -22.57
N THR A 514 -88.43 12.00 -23.85
CA THR A 514 -89.71 11.45 -24.34
C THR A 514 -89.85 9.93 -24.15
N ALA A 515 -88.75 9.18 -24.05
CA ALA A 515 -88.77 7.74 -23.82
C ALA A 515 -88.77 7.37 -22.32
N THR A 516 -88.35 8.29 -21.46
CA THR A 516 -88.32 8.12 -19.99
C THR A 516 -89.56 8.73 -19.34
N LYS A 517 -90.26 7.98 -18.49
CA LYS A 517 -91.36 8.55 -17.70
C LYS A 517 -90.83 9.41 -16.56
N VAL A 518 -91.23 10.67 -16.52
CA VAL A 518 -90.96 11.61 -15.42
C VAL A 518 -91.99 11.40 -14.30
N GLU A 519 -91.58 11.44 -13.04
CA GLU A 519 -92.47 11.40 -11.87
C GLU A 519 -92.92 12.80 -11.42
N ARG A 520 -94.22 12.99 -11.14
CA ARG A 520 -94.83 14.28 -10.73
C ARG A 520 -94.08 14.92 -9.54
N LYS A 521 -93.81 14.14 -8.49
CA LYS A 521 -93.18 14.62 -7.24
C LYS A 521 -91.79 15.22 -7.42
N GLN A 522 -91.02 14.76 -8.40
CA GLN A 522 -89.66 15.24 -8.60
C GLN A 522 -89.64 16.62 -9.25
N LEU A 523 -90.52 16.81 -10.24
CA LEU A 523 -90.68 18.08 -10.95
C LEU A 523 -91.34 19.17 -10.08
N GLU A 524 -92.33 18.77 -9.27
CA GLU A 524 -92.96 19.63 -8.25
C GLU A 524 -91.93 20.22 -7.27
N LYS A 525 -90.99 19.40 -6.78
CA LYS A 525 -89.93 19.85 -5.86
C LYS A 525 -88.92 20.80 -6.52
N GLU A 526 -88.56 20.57 -7.79
CA GLU A 526 -87.61 21.43 -8.51
C GLU A 526 -88.21 22.81 -8.84
N MET A 527 -89.50 22.86 -9.23
CA MET A 527 -90.19 24.12 -9.53
C MET A 527 -90.55 24.92 -8.27
N GLY A 528 -90.92 24.25 -7.18
CA GLY A 528 -91.12 24.89 -5.87
C GLY A 528 -89.85 25.52 -5.31
N ALA A 529 -88.68 24.91 -5.55
CA ALA A 529 -87.38 25.49 -5.19
C ALA A 529 -86.99 26.74 -6.02
N LEU A 530 -87.72 27.02 -7.11
CA LEU A 530 -87.62 28.23 -7.92
C LEU A 530 -88.77 29.22 -7.63
N GLY A 531 -89.65 28.92 -6.68
CA GLY A 531 -90.77 29.80 -6.27
C GLY A 531 -92.06 29.66 -7.08
N LEU A 532 -92.26 28.55 -7.81
CA LEU A 532 -93.46 28.31 -8.63
C LEU A 532 -94.38 27.24 -8.01
N ASP A 533 -95.68 27.54 -7.89
CA ASP A 533 -96.71 26.62 -7.39
C ASP A 533 -97.31 25.73 -8.51
N MET A 534 -97.74 24.53 -8.16
CA MET A 534 -98.08 23.42 -9.06
C MET A 534 -99.38 22.67 -8.70
N ASN A 535 -100.20 23.21 -7.79
CA ASN A 535 -101.36 22.50 -7.23
C ASN A 535 -102.55 22.28 -8.21
N ASP A 536 -102.80 23.15 -9.19
CA ASP A 536 -104.06 23.18 -9.99
C ASP A 536 -104.13 22.25 -11.24
N LYS A 537 -103.54 21.04 -11.23
CA LYS A 537 -103.49 20.16 -12.44
C LYS A 537 -103.84 18.67 -12.20
N ASP A 538 -105.00 18.44 -11.60
CA ASP A 538 -105.52 17.07 -11.37
C ASP A 538 -106.18 16.39 -12.58
N GLU A 539 -106.42 17.11 -13.68
CA GLU A 539 -106.79 16.52 -14.98
C GLU A 539 -105.60 15.95 -15.78
N SER A 540 -104.39 15.94 -15.19
CA SER A 540 -103.18 15.45 -15.86
C SER A 540 -103.15 13.93 -16.04
N HIS A 541 -102.59 13.47 -17.18
CA HIS A 541 -102.52 12.07 -17.63
C HIS A 541 -101.93 11.08 -16.59
N TYR A 542 -101.23 11.56 -15.57
CA TYR A 542 -100.66 10.76 -14.49
C TYR A 542 -101.72 10.20 -13.52
N ALA A 543 -102.78 10.95 -13.20
CA ALA A 543 -103.83 10.49 -12.29
C ALA A 543 -104.66 9.33 -12.89
N LEU A 544 -104.90 9.37 -14.20
CA LEU A 544 -105.68 8.37 -14.93
C LEU A 544 -105.02 6.98 -15.00
N GLN A 545 -103.68 6.89 -14.94
CA GLN A 545 -102.98 5.61 -15.10
C GLN A 545 -103.17 4.66 -13.89
N ALA A 546 -103.43 5.19 -12.69
CA ALA A 546 -103.57 4.41 -11.46
C ALA A 546 -104.84 3.53 -11.42
N ARG A 547 -105.89 3.89 -12.19
CA ARG A 547 -107.14 3.11 -12.26
C ARG A 547 -107.07 1.92 -13.24
N ARG A 548 -106.12 1.91 -14.18
CA ARG A 548 -106.03 0.89 -15.27
C ARG A 548 -105.02 -0.25 -15.00
N SER A 549 -104.24 -0.17 -13.93
CA SER A 549 -103.09 -1.07 -13.66
C SER A 549 -103.39 -2.26 -12.72
N ARG A 550 -104.59 -2.35 -12.13
CA ARG A 550 -104.98 -3.49 -11.29
C ARG A 550 -105.40 -4.68 -12.16
N SER A 551 -104.59 -5.74 -12.18
CA SER A 551 -104.85 -6.96 -12.95
C SER A 551 -105.86 -7.90 -12.27
N LEU A 552 -106.85 -8.38 -13.03
CA LEU A 552 -107.78 -9.44 -12.59
C LEU A 552 -107.10 -10.82 -12.57
N VAL A 553 -107.36 -11.61 -11.52
CA VAL A 553 -106.73 -12.92 -11.30
C VAL A 553 -107.27 -13.97 -12.27
N ARG A 554 -106.39 -14.66 -13.01
CA ARG A 554 -106.77 -15.79 -13.90
C ARG A 554 -105.94 -17.06 -13.62
N LYS A 555 -106.60 -18.21 -13.54
CA LYS A 555 -106.02 -19.53 -13.20
C LYS A 555 -105.00 -20.03 -14.25
N ARG A 556 -103.69 -19.82 -14.02
CA ARG A 556 -102.61 -20.63 -14.66
C ARG A 556 -101.24 -20.57 -13.96
N LYS A 557 -101.21 -20.69 -12.61
CA LYS A 557 -99.97 -20.87 -11.80
C LYS A 557 -100.14 -21.81 -10.57
N ARG A 558 -101.08 -22.75 -10.61
CA ARG A 558 -101.03 -23.97 -9.77
C ARG A 558 -100.46 -25.08 -10.65
N GLU A 559 -99.17 -25.37 -10.48
CA GLU A 559 -98.43 -26.61 -10.78
C GLU A 559 -96.92 -26.29 -10.92
N ALA A 560 -96.06 -27.28 -10.69
CA ALA A 560 -94.59 -27.21 -10.49
C ALA A 560 -94.16 -26.36 -9.26
N SER A 561 -93.58 -26.88 -8.18
CA SER A 561 -92.57 -27.95 -7.98
C SER A 561 -91.21 -27.71 -8.69
N ALA A 562 -90.54 -26.63 -8.24
CA ALA A 562 -89.13 -26.25 -8.50
C ALA A 562 -88.83 -25.60 -9.89
N PRO A 563 -87.59 -25.13 -10.20
CA PRO A 563 -87.27 -23.69 -10.09
C PRO A 563 -86.63 -23.04 -11.35
N PRO A 564 -86.64 -21.70 -11.51
CA PRO A 564 -85.91 -21.03 -12.59
C PRO A 564 -84.43 -20.77 -12.20
N THR A 565 -83.50 -21.48 -12.84
CA THR A 565 -82.05 -21.25 -12.68
C THR A 565 -81.55 -20.17 -13.64
N SER A 566 -81.08 -19.03 -13.13
CA SER A 566 -80.41 -17.99 -13.94
C SER A 566 -78.89 -17.99 -13.71
N ARG A 567 -78.17 -18.56 -14.68
CA ARG A 567 -76.69 -18.60 -14.73
C ARG A 567 -76.11 -17.27 -15.21
N THR A 568 -74.87 -16.96 -14.81
CA THR A 568 -74.12 -15.80 -15.31
C THR A 568 -73.73 -15.95 -16.79
N ARG A 569 -73.61 -14.82 -17.50
CA ARG A 569 -73.58 -14.62 -18.96
C ARG A 569 -72.37 -15.21 -19.74
N SER A 570 -71.61 -16.15 -19.17
CA SER A 570 -70.40 -16.74 -19.77
C SER A 570 -70.47 -18.28 -19.92
N GLN A 571 -71.67 -18.86 -19.98
CA GLN A 571 -71.87 -20.28 -20.31
C GLN A 571 -72.65 -20.43 -21.61
N SER A 572 -72.01 -21.01 -22.63
CA SER A 572 -72.69 -21.55 -23.81
C SER A 572 -73.50 -22.78 -23.39
N ALA A 573 -74.75 -22.87 -23.83
CA ALA A 573 -75.67 -23.92 -23.38
C ALA A 573 -75.35 -25.33 -23.92
N SER A 574 -74.44 -25.46 -24.90
CA SER A 574 -74.15 -26.70 -25.61
C SER A 574 -73.05 -27.58 -25.01
N ARG A 575 -72.31 -27.13 -23.98
CA ARG A 575 -71.28 -27.95 -23.30
C ARG A 575 -71.28 -27.76 -21.77
N PRO A 576 -71.14 -28.82 -20.97
CA PRO A 576 -70.94 -28.69 -19.53
C PRO A 576 -69.59 -28.02 -19.22
N PRO A 577 -69.50 -27.11 -18.24
CA PRO A 577 -68.24 -26.50 -17.81
C PRO A 577 -67.19 -27.54 -17.38
N ARG A 578 -65.90 -27.29 -17.68
CA ARG A 578 -64.79 -28.21 -17.39
C ARG A 578 -64.61 -28.51 -15.89
N ASP A 579 -65.00 -27.59 -15.01
CA ASP A 579 -65.01 -27.78 -13.55
C ASP A 579 -66.17 -28.69 -13.05
N LYS A 580 -67.06 -29.11 -13.94
CA LYS A 580 -68.25 -29.92 -13.65
C LYS A 580 -68.32 -31.22 -14.45
N SER A 581 -67.82 -31.24 -15.69
CA SER A 581 -67.95 -32.38 -16.61
C SER A 581 -67.26 -33.67 -16.14
N GLY A 582 -66.27 -33.57 -15.24
CA GLY A 582 -65.51 -34.72 -14.71
C GLY A 582 -65.90 -35.16 -13.29
N LEU A 583 -66.99 -34.65 -12.71
CA LEU A 583 -67.40 -34.95 -11.33
C LEU A 583 -68.84 -35.45 -11.28
N ARG A 584 -69.04 -36.64 -10.69
CA ARG A 584 -70.33 -37.34 -10.67
C ARG A 584 -71.45 -36.57 -9.94
N ASP A 585 -71.16 -36.02 -8.76
CA ASP A 585 -72.18 -35.53 -7.84
C ASP A 585 -71.98 -34.05 -7.44
N PRO A 586 -73.05 -33.26 -7.20
CA PRO A 586 -72.93 -31.86 -6.73
C PRO A 586 -72.21 -31.72 -5.37
N LYS A 587 -72.32 -32.73 -4.49
CA LYS A 587 -71.56 -32.80 -3.24
C LYS A 587 -70.06 -33.00 -3.51
N MET A 588 -69.70 -33.83 -4.51
CA MET A 588 -68.30 -33.95 -4.98
C MET A 588 -67.80 -32.65 -5.60
N MET A 589 -68.61 -31.95 -6.40
CA MET A 589 -68.25 -30.63 -6.94
C MET A 589 -67.95 -29.62 -5.82
N LYS A 590 -68.79 -29.56 -4.78
CA LYS A 590 -68.53 -28.69 -3.60
C LYS A 590 -67.26 -29.14 -2.85
N LYS A 591 -67.06 -30.45 -2.65
CA LYS A 591 -65.85 -31.00 -2.01
C LYS A 591 -64.58 -30.69 -2.82
N ALA A 592 -64.58 -30.88 -4.14
CA ALA A 592 -63.48 -30.54 -5.03
C ALA A 592 -63.14 -29.04 -4.99
N LYS A 593 -64.16 -28.17 -5.00
CA LYS A 593 -63.96 -26.71 -4.90
C LYS A 593 -63.40 -26.28 -3.54
N THR A 594 -63.73 -26.98 -2.45
CA THR A 594 -63.12 -26.80 -1.13
C THR A 594 -61.69 -27.36 -1.08
N MET A 595 -61.42 -28.52 -1.69
CA MET A 595 -60.08 -29.10 -1.78
C MET A 595 -59.12 -28.21 -2.58
N MET A 596 -59.58 -27.63 -3.70
CA MET A 596 -58.86 -26.62 -4.48
C MET A 596 -58.48 -25.41 -3.61
N LYS A 597 -59.44 -24.83 -2.88
CA LYS A 597 -59.18 -23.71 -1.95
C LYS A 597 -58.23 -24.08 -0.81
N ASN A 598 -58.30 -25.30 -0.29
CA ASN A 598 -57.39 -25.78 0.76
C ASN A 598 -55.98 -26.05 0.23
N SER A 599 -55.83 -26.59 -0.98
CA SER A 599 -54.55 -26.80 -1.66
C SER A 599 -53.80 -25.48 -1.88
N GLN A 600 -54.51 -24.42 -2.27
CA GLN A 600 -53.93 -23.09 -2.49
C GLN A 600 -53.44 -22.39 -1.20
N LYS A 601 -53.79 -22.86 0.00
CA LYS A 601 -53.40 -22.19 1.27
C LYS A 601 -51.89 -22.07 1.46
N GLY A 602 -51.11 -23.08 1.07
CA GLY A 602 -49.64 -23.04 1.19
C GLY A 602 -49.00 -21.96 0.31
N MET A 603 -49.48 -21.85 -0.93
CA MET A 603 -49.09 -20.85 -1.92
C MET A 603 -49.48 -19.43 -1.49
N ASN A 604 -50.70 -19.26 -0.99
CA ASN A 604 -51.20 -17.98 -0.47
C ASN A 604 -50.41 -17.54 0.77
N ARG A 605 -50.05 -18.47 1.68
CA ARG A 605 -49.18 -18.20 2.84
C ARG A 605 -47.77 -17.77 2.44
N GLN A 606 -47.28 -18.19 1.27
CA GLN A 606 -45.99 -17.77 0.71
C GLN A 606 -46.08 -16.47 -0.12
N GLY A 607 -47.24 -15.82 -0.20
CA GLY A 607 -47.42 -14.56 -0.93
C GLY A 607 -47.31 -14.69 -2.46
N LYS A 608 -47.44 -15.91 -3.01
CA LYS A 608 -47.33 -16.16 -4.45
C LYS A 608 -48.54 -15.61 -5.21
N LYS A 609 -48.31 -15.06 -6.42
CA LYS A 609 -49.36 -14.42 -7.23
C LYS A 609 -50.35 -15.40 -7.90
N GLY A 610 -50.05 -16.70 -7.86
CA GLY A 610 -50.88 -17.79 -8.39
C GLY A 610 -50.03 -19.04 -8.68
N GLU A 611 -50.65 -20.12 -9.18
CA GLU A 611 -49.95 -21.40 -9.38
C GLU A 611 -48.85 -21.36 -10.45
N ALA A 612 -48.88 -20.38 -11.35
CA ALA A 612 -47.83 -20.11 -12.32
C ALA A 612 -46.59 -19.44 -11.70
N ASP A 613 -46.71 -18.77 -10.54
CA ASP A 613 -45.60 -18.07 -9.87
C ASP A 613 -44.72 -19.04 -9.07
N ARG A 614 -43.86 -19.73 -9.83
CA ARG A 614 -42.84 -20.65 -9.32
C ARG A 614 -41.45 -20.01 -9.33
N HIS A 615 -41.36 -18.68 -9.29
CA HIS A 615 -40.07 -17.99 -9.26
C HIS A 615 -39.30 -18.34 -7.99
N VAL A 616 -38.11 -18.92 -8.15
CA VAL A 616 -37.19 -19.27 -7.07
C VAL A 616 -36.25 -18.10 -6.88
N LEU A 617 -36.39 -17.39 -5.75
CA LEU A 617 -35.41 -16.39 -5.34
C LEU A 617 -34.10 -17.10 -4.98
N ILE A 618 -33.00 -16.69 -5.59
CA ILE A 618 -31.67 -17.21 -5.27
C ILE A 618 -31.26 -16.63 -3.92
N SER A 619 -31.36 -17.44 -2.85
CA SER A 619 -31.09 -17.01 -1.47
C SER A 619 -29.65 -16.51 -1.24
N ASN A 620 -28.71 -17.01 -2.04
CA ASN A 620 -27.32 -16.56 -2.08
C ASN A 620 -26.91 -16.31 -3.54
N PRO A 621 -27.10 -15.09 -4.09
CA PRO A 621 -26.71 -14.79 -5.46
C PRO A 621 -25.20 -14.96 -5.64
N ASN A 622 -24.80 -15.66 -6.71
CA ASN A 622 -23.41 -16.02 -6.97
C ASN A 622 -22.46 -14.82 -6.97
N THR A 623 -22.92 -13.62 -7.37
CA THR A 623 -22.14 -12.38 -7.33
C THR A 623 -21.71 -11.95 -5.93
N CYS A 624 -22.51 -12.27 -4.89
CA CYS A 624 -22.20 -11.93 -3.51
C CYS A 624 -21.22 -12.93 -2.85
N TRP A 625 -21.11 -14.16 -3.39
CA TRP A 625 -20.26 -15.23 -2.84
C TRP A 625 -19.03 -15.56 -3.72
N ARG A 626 -19.01 -15.19 -5.00
CA ARG A 626 -17.87 -15.38 -5.92
C ARG A 626 -16.83 -14.26 -5.84
N ALA A 627 -16.57 -13.73 -4.65
CA ALA A 627 -15.40 -12.89 -4.41
C ALA A 627 -14.11 -13.74 -4.37
N ARG A 628 -13.73 -14.34 -5.51
CA ARG A 628 -12.37 -14.89 -5.80
C ARG A 628 -12.22 -15.39 -7.25
N GLY A 629 -11.29 -14.77 -8.01
CA GLY A 629 -10.56 -15.42 -9.12
C GLY A 629 -10.95 -15.07 -10.56
N SER A 630 -10.11 -14.26 -11.22
CA SER A 630 -10.00 -14.06 -12.68
C SER A 630 -9.18 -15.19 -13.35
N PRO A 631 -8.79 -15.14 -14.65
CA PRO A 631 -9.34 -14.42 -15.81
C PRO A 631 -9.60 -15.33 -17.05
N ALA A 632 -10.21 -14.77 -18.12
CA ALA A 632 -10.09 -15.26 -19.49
C ALA A 632 -10.04 -14.05 -20.46
N PRO A 633 -9.32 -14.11 -21.60
CA PRO A 633 -9.03 -12.92 -22.40
C PRO A 633 -10.09 -12.59 -23.47
N MET A 634 -10.17 -11.29 -23.77
CA MET A 634 -10.66 -10.66 -25.00
C MET A 634 -11.90 -11.23 -25.73
N THR A 635 -12.94 -10.40 -25.78
CA THR A 635 -13.35 -9.78 -27.05
C THR A 635 -14.13 -8.50 -26.77
N THR A 636 -14.06 -7.54 -27.70
CA THR A 636 -14.71 -6.23 -27.62
C THR A 636 -16.18 -6.31 -28.05
N ASP A 637 -17.08 -5.59 -27.36
CA ASP A 637 -17.95 -4.56 -27.96
C ASP A 637 -19.17 -4.18 -27.12
N LYS A 638 -19.56 -2.90 -27.26
CA LYS A 638 -20.87 -2.27 -26.96
C LYS A 638 -21.25 -2.19 -25.47
N LEU A 639 -21.15 -1.02 -24.82
CA LEU A 639 -21.77 0.31 -25.04
C LEU A 639 -23.07 0.51 -24.26
N ASN A 640 -23.12 1.66 -23.59
CA ASN A 640 -24.30 2.47 -23.23
C ASN A 640 -25.22 1.94 -22.11
N MET A 641 -25.15 2.56 -20.93
CA MET A 641 -25.84 3.81 -20.54
C MET A 641 -27.26 3.52 -20.02
N CYS A 642 -27.38 3.44 -18.70
CA CYS A 642 -28.67 3.49 -18.01
C CYS A 642 -28.87 4.92 -17.50
N GLY A 643 -29.83 5.64 -18.08
CA GLY A 643 -30.15 7.02 -17.70
C GLY A 643 -31.16 7.13 -16.56
N LEU A 644 -31.16 8.29 -15.90
CA LEU A 644 -32.26 8.80 -15.06
C LEU A 644 -33.52 8.96 -15.95
N SER A 645 -34.79 9.06 -15.50
CA SER A 645 -35.42 9.78 -14.37
C SER A 645 -36.89 9.28 -14.29
N LEU A 646 -37.48 8.86 -13.16
CA LEU A 646 -38.10 9.61 -12.03
C LEU A 646 -39.47 10.30 -12.31
N TYR A 647 -40.33 10.36 -11.27
CA TYR A 647 -41.69 10.99 -11.12
C TYR A 647 -42.95 10.21 -11.64
N THR A 648 -44.15 10.18 -10.98
CA THR A 648 -44.63 10.51 -9.59
C THR A 648 -46.05 9.95 -9.31
N ARG A 649 -46.44 9.85 -8.01
CA ARG A 649 -47.78 10.06 -7.34
C ARG A 649 -47.92 9.13 -6.09
N THR A 650 -48.05 9.58 -4.82
CA THR A 650 -49.16 10.27 -4.09
C THR A 650 -50.47 9.46 -4.03
N LEU A 651 -51.23 9.31 -2.92
CA LEU A 651 -51.33 10.03 -1.63
C LEU A 651 -51.93 9.13 -0.49
N THR A 652 -51.86 9.64 0.74
CA THR A 652 -52.30 9.19 2.10
C THR A 652 -53.67 8.52 2.35
N GLU A 653 -53.71 7.59 3.33
CA GLU A 653 -54.65 7.42 4.49
C GLU A 653 -54.09 6.23 5.37
N LEU A 654 -54.05 6.18 6.72
CA LEU A 654 -54.77 6.83 7.85
C LEU A 654 -53.86 7.11 9.09
N TYR A 655 -54.13 8.23 9.81
CA TYR A 655 -54.00 8.54 11.26
C TYR A 655 -52.63 8.38 12.00
N LYS A 656 -51.99 9.45 12.52
CA LYS A 656 -52.23 10.24 13.79
C LYS A 656 -52.05 9.38 15.07
N ALA A 657 -51.24 9.72 16.08
CA ALA A 657 -50.32 10.84 16.42
C ALA A 657 -49.07 10.23 17.14
N SER A 658 -47.97 10.90 17.53
CA SER A 658 -47.71 12.29 17.96
C SER A 658 -46.21 12.67 17.79
N VAL A 659 -45.88 13.98 17.79
CA VAL A 659 -44.56 14.65 18.00
C VAL A 659 -43.28 13.92 17.49
N GLY A 660 -42.45 14.43 16.58
CA GLY A 660 -42.39 15.77 15.97
C GLY A 660 -41.01 16.40 16.14
N PHE A 661 -40.09 16.16 15.19
CA PHE A 661 -38.92 17.00 14.90
C PHE A 661 -38.36 16.61 13.53
N GLN A 662 -38.15 17.57 12.63
CA GLN A 662 -37.64 17.33 11.29
C GLN A 662 -36.78 18.51 10.82
N VAL A 663 -35.55 18.24 10.39
CA VAL A 663 -34.68 19.24 9.75
C VAL A 663 -35.05 19.33 8.27
N ILE A 664 -35.17 20.56 7.76
CA ILE A 664 -35.42 20.86 6.34
C ILE A 664 -34.17 21.49 5.71
N THR A 665 -33.84 21.04 4.51
CA THR A 665 -32.88 21.67 3.60
C THR A 665 -33.58 22.63 2.65
N PHE A 666 -32.92 23.73 2.28
CA PHE A 666 -33.24 24.48 1.05
C PHE A 666 -31.97 25.03 0.37
N LEU A 667 -32.13 25.58 -0.84
CA LEU A 667 -31.15 25.63 -1.92
C LEU A 667 -31.08 27.02 -2.60
N MET A 668 -29.86 27.52 -2.88
CA MET A 668 -29.48 28.34 -4.06
C MET A 668 -30.12 29.75 -4.24
N PRO A 669 -29.79 30.58 -5.28
CA PRO A 669 -28.64 30.64 -6.23
C PRO A 669 -28.09 32.09 -6.52
N TYR A 670 -27.39 32.27 -7.67
CA TYR A 670 -26.90 33.51 -8.35
C TYR A 670 -25.54 34.06 -7.85
N CYS A 671 -24.61 34.61 -8.66
CA CYS A 671 -24.48 34.81 -10.13
C CYS A 671 -22.94 34.82 -10.50
N LEU A 672 -22.38 35.19 -11.66
CA LEU A 672 -22.86 35.78 -12.93
C LEU A 672 -22.04 35.19 -14.14
N VAL A 673 -21.53 36.00 -15.08
CA VAL A 673 -20.84 35.63 -16.35
C VAL A 673 -19.78 36.69 -16.71
N SER A 674 -18.66 36.33 -17.36
CA SER A 674 -18.20 36.87 -18.68
C SER A 674 -16.67 36.93 -18.93
N LEU A 675 -16.34 36.83 -20.23
CA LEU A 675 -15.14 37.27 -20.98
C LEU A 675 -13.85 36.42 -21.02
N ASN A 676 -13.33 36.35 -22.25
CA ASN A 676 -12.17 35.62 -22.75
C ASN A 676 -11.03 36.60 -23.12
N GLU A 677 -9.87 36.02 -23.47
CA GLU A 677 -8.72 36.60 -24.20
C GLU A 677 -7.69 37.43 -23.41
N MET A 678 -6.49 36.84 -23.21
CA MET A 678 -5.24 37.35 -23.80
C MET A 678 -4.04 36.39 -23.59
N PHE A 679 -3.62 35.74 -24.68
CA PHE A 679 -2.23 35.31 -24.99
C PHE A 679 -1.49 34.28 -24.07
N PRO A 680 -0.40 33.62 -24.55
CA PRO A 680 -0.28 32.16 -24.38
C PRO A 680 1.04 31.71 -23.72
N ASN A 681 1.32 30.40 -23.86
CA ASN A 681 2.52 29.66 -23.46
C ASN A 681 2.54 29.14 -22.02
N PHE A 682 2.07 27.89 -21.83
CA PHE A 682 2.85 26.94 -21.03
C PHE A 682 2.75 25.52 -21.62
N ILE A 683 3.87 24.80 -21.53
CA ILE A 683 4.12 23.54 -22.24
C ILE A 683 3.45 22.36 -21.51
N VAL A 684 2.86 21.45 -22.31
CA VAL A 684 2.26 20.19 -21.85
C VAL A 684 3.33 19.25 -21.30
N ILE A 685 3.17 18.80 -20.05
CA ILE A 685 3.82 17.58 -19.53
C ILE A 685 2.73 16.55 -19.26
N GLN A 686 2.87 15.36 -19.86
CA GLN A 686 1.85 14.32 -19.86
C GLN A 686 1.62 13.71 -18.46
N LYS A 687 0.36 13.58 -18.06
CA LYS A 687 -0.05 12.67 -16.97
C LYS A 687 -0.09 11.24 -17.49
N THR A 688 0.88 10.42 -17.09
CA THR A 688 0.78 8.96 -17.21
C THR A 688 0.03 8.37 -16.02
N SER A 689 -0.88 7.47 -16.33
CA SER A 689 -1.84 6.86 -15.41
C SER A 689 -1.20 5.92 -14.40
N PHE A 690 -1.57 6.00 -13.12
CA PHE A 690 -1.47 4.86 -12.20
C PHE A 690 -2.75 4.71 -11.37
N THR A 691 -3.34 3.52 -11.42
CA THR A 691 -4.65 3.21 -10.84
C THR A 691 -4.56 2.62 -9.44
N LYS A 692 -5.54 3.00 -8.62
CA LYS A 692 -5.85 2.53 -7.25
C LYS A 692 -5.63 1.02 -7.02
N ASN A 693 -5.18 0.68 -5.81
CA ASN A 693 -5.80 -0.36 -4.98
C ASN A 693 -5.41 -0.18 -3.50
N ILE A 694 -6.27 0.47 -2.72
CA ILE A 694 -6.22 0.43 -1.25
C ILE A 694 -7.26 -0.59 -0.79
N LYS A 695 -6.84 -1.55 0.03
CA LYS A 695 -7.75 -2.39 0.83
C LYS A 695 -7.55 -2.06 2.30
N ILE A 696 -8.65 -1.74 2.95
CA ILE A 696 -8.75 -1.60 4.40
C ILE A 696 -8.62 -3.00 5.03
N TYR A 697 -7.78 -3.11 6.06
CA TYR A 697 -7.95 -4.08 7.13
C TYR A 697 -7.59 -3.40 8.44
N GLU A 698 -8.56 -3.32 9.35
CA GLU A 698 -8.32 -2.95 10.74
C GLU A 698 -7.61 -4.07 11.50
N SER A 699 -6.91 -3.65 12.55
CA SER A 699 -6.77 -4.30 13.87
C SER A 699 -5.36 -4.66 14.34
N CYS A 700 -5.02 -4.01 15.45
CA CYS A 700 -4.10 -4.40 16.53
C CYS A 700 -2.57 -4.39 16.31
N SER A 701 -1.93 -3.94 17.40
CA SER A 701 -0.57 -4.23 17.86
C SER A 701 0.52 -3.23 17.49
N VAL A 702 0.80 -2.36 18.46
CA VAL A 702 2.05 -1.60 18.65
C VAL A 702 3.28 -2.49 18.42
N VAL A 703 4.13 -2.13 17.45
CA VAL A 703 5.57 -2.43 17.45
C VAL A 703 6.31 -1.23 16.85
N VAL A 704 7.33 -0.76 17.56
CA VAL A 704 8.22 0.32 17.14
C VAL A 704 8.93 -0.02 15.83
N PHE A 705 8.97 0.92 14.89
CA PHE A 705 9.97 0.93 13.81
C PHE A 705 10.52 2.34 13.63
N ASP A 706 11.62 2.58 14.33
CA ASP A 706 12.50 3.72 14.14
C ASP A 706 13.30 3.61 12.82
N VAL A 707 13.84 4.74 12.37
CA VAL A 707 14.81 4.90 11.26
C VAL A 707 14.33 4.44 9.86
N PHE A 708 13.76 5.37 9.10
CA PHE A 708 14.21 5.73 7.74
C PHE A 708 13.38 6.89 7.16
N ASN A 709 13.79 8.14 7.47
CA ASN A 709 13.55 9.34 6.64
C ASN A 709 14.26 10.55 7.27
N ALA A 710 15.57 10.62 7.08
CA ALA A 710 16.31 11.86 7.13
C ALA A 710 16.80 12.18 5.70
N GLU A 711 17.03 13.46 5.40
CA GLU A 711 17.44 13.99 4.09
C GLU A 711 16.35 14.01 2.99
N ILE A 712 15.59 15.11 2.92
CA ILE A 712 15.53 16.06 1.78
C ILE A 712 14.84 17.34 2.31
N THR A 713 15.62 18.32 2.80
CA THR A 713 15.26 19.76 2.91
C THR A 713 16.43 20.61 3.43
N VAL A 714 17.56 20.67 2.72
CA VAL A 714 18.47 21.84 2.73
C VAL A 714 19.15 21.96 1.37
N LEU A 715 18.71 22.93 0.54
CA LEU A 715 19.52 23.70 -0.42
C LEU A 715 18.60 24.42 -1.43
N CYS A 716 18.07 25.57 -1.00
CA CYS A 716 17.62 26.62 -1.91
C CYS A 716 17.86 28.00 -1.28
N VAL A 717 19.09 28.21 -0.77
CA VAL A 717 19.65 29.54 -0.47
C VAL A 717 21.16 29.51 -0.75
N MET A 718 21.53 29.91 -1.96
CA MET A 718 22.74 30.66 -2.32
C MET A 718 22.44 31.41 -3.62
#